data_AF-A0A374WEA7-F1
#
_entry.id   AF-A0A374WEA7-F1
#
_cell.length_a   1.000
_cell.length_b   1.000
_cell.length_c   1.000
_cell.angle_alpha   90.00
_cell.angle_beta   90.00
_cell.angle_gamma   90.00
#
_symmetry.space_group_name_H-M   'P 1'
#
loop_
_entity.id
_entity.type
_entity.pdbx_description
1 polymer ?
#
loop_
_entity_poly.entity_id
_entity_poly.type
_entity_poly.pdbx_seq_one_letter_code
_entity_poly.pdbx_strand_id
1 'polypeptide(L)'
;MEKLRRLLMVMGVLLGISSTALGQQINGNFDTFEVGWNTVGQQPVGWKGSNVYQTVKAVIFDTSKKQQLVWEEASGYSEKAVMMKNLYVGAAGIGTQAPGYITLGTPWVYAVMDLAKCDGGTRGGQSFSFQPDALHGYIKRVMGTETSDKNGTLNNNEVAKIFAYAWKGSTSSTVSRQETLGKSTVTTAEMIDRDKDVLGIITSGVTKSNFELIMNTEYSINPASDTEWKEVTIPLNYLSESIPEKINVIISSADYFTTDKSKIGDNNILYADEFTFIYYSTLSDLKYDGSTISGFTEETTTYDMSSVVFDESLLSYIKKGKGASVSHNYDYSTGILTITVLGNDYNATTNPNMHQYAIQFKKVTPMSTLSDLKYDGVTIPGFAEETISYDMSSVVFDENLLTYTKSDPTSTVKHIFNKITGILTINVYGSDYVAGIESPNCHVYKVQFKPAAASEYTSYIGKLAIKMGGQLLNISNEIGESIEITSILDNKVDLQLSNFSFMGANLGDIYLKDVSVDSEGRMITSQVITIDGAGASLGNLPVTLDAIIVNGELRASISILWSMDENTQIPIQVELYPYSTTNIDLSDVTLVDMSGEPIEIATIKAGLTNTNCLVYVQAGTEVASIDATNVIAGDKAASIVITDKVPFHAPKAFTADAISYTRNCYLDGGWETIMLPFAVTSVTDNGVAKNYVLEKCTGMEKGNTITFARETTWTANTPYIISFGEATGAAGETKPYVFSGSGAIGVTEPSYVVNEFKGSYIDEDIATAKAAYMMNAAGTNFVPNEANSVVYPFRAYIDNSGNKFNAPNFSVEHDGGATGMNAADVTSERVYAQDGNIIVESATKVVVADLSGRIVRTINAPEEVTVIEGLSKGFYIVNGHKVFVK
;
A
#
# COMPACT_ATOMS: atom_id res chain seq x y z
N MET A 1 22.11 48.24 -25.92
CA MET A 1 22.82 48.08 -24.62
C MET A 1 22.12 48.80 -23.45
N GLU A 2 20.79 48.90 -23.44
CA GLU A 2 20.04 49.47 -22.31
C GLU A 2 18.70 48.76 -22.06
N LYS A 3 18.60 47.50 -22.52
CA LYS A 3 17.46 46.61 -22.29
C LYS A 3 17.86 45.22 -21.76
N LEU A 4 19.06 45.12 -21.17
CA LEU A 4 19.60 43.90 -20.54
C LEU A 4 20.00 44.15 -19.07
N ARG A 5 19.28 45.02 -18.37
CA ARG A 5 19.52 45.38 -16.95
C ARG A 5 18.26 45.31 -16.07
N ARG A 6 17.23 44.58 -16.49
CA ARG A 6 16.01 44.36 -15.68
C ARG A 6 15.76 42.88 -15.32
N LEU A 7 16.75 42.02 -15.49
CA LEU A 7 16.68 40.61 -15.11
C LEU A 7 17.83 40.25 -14.15
N LEU A 8 17.96 41.02 -13.07
CA LEU A 8 18.87 40.75 -11.94
C LEU A 8 18.42 41.62 -10.77
N MET A 9 17.21 41.34 -10.26
CA MET A 9 16.75 41.85 -8.96
C MET A 9 15.57 41.01 -8.49
N VAL A 10 15.83 39.75 -8.15
CA VAL A 10 15.00 39.00 -7.21
C VAL A 10 15.98 38.36 -6.22
N MET A 11 16.64 39.20 -5.42
CA MET A 11 17.07 38.78 -4.09
C MET A 11 15.81 38.71 -3.23
N GLY A 12 15.76 37.68 -2.40
CA GLY A 12 14.63 37.33 -1.55
C GLY A 12 14.03 38.51 -0.82
N VAL A 13 12.72 38.63 -0.97
CA VAL A 13 11.87 39.30 0.02
C VAL A 13 10.90 38.21 0.49
N LEU A 14 11.28 37.58 1.61
CA LEU A 14 10.34 36.90 2.50
C LEU A 14 9.32 37.97 2.93
N LEU A 15 8.08 37.85 2.47
CA LEU A 15 6.94 38.49 3.11
C LEU A 15 5.83 37.46 3.22
N GLY A 16 5.52 37.12 4.46
CA GLY A 16 4.56 36.10 4.83
C GLY A 16 3.15 36.42 4.36
N ILE A 17 2.49 35.40 3.82
CA ILE A 17 1.04 35.23 3.87
C ILE A 17 0.73 33.74 3.94
N SER A 18 -0.17 33.40 4.85
CA SER A 18 -0.74 32.10 5.21
C SER A 18 -0.84 31.02 4.12
N SER A 19 -0.41 29.81 4.50
CA SER A 19 -0.87 28.49 4.07
C SER A 19 -1.24 28.35 2.58
N THR A 20 -0.22 28.21 1.76
CA THR A 20 -0.27 27.60 0.43
C THR A 20 0.88 26.58 0.38
N ALA A 21 0.68 25.42 -0.26
CA ALA A 21 1.51 24.24 -0.10
C ALA A 21 3.01 24.47 -0.43
N LEU A 22 3.79 24.84 0.59
CA LEU A 22 5.24 24.70 0.60
C LEU A 22 5.58 23.20 0.58
N GLY A 23 6.83 22.84 0.27
CA GLY A 23 7.32 21.49 0.61
C GLY A 23 6.99 21.13 2.05
N GLN A 24 7.13 19.86 2.45
CA GLN A 24 6.82 19.51 3.83
C GLN A 24 7.73 20.27 4.80
N GLN A 25 7.16 21.30 5.43
CA GLN A 25 7.84 22.26 6.30
C GLN A 25 7.45 22.00 7.76
N ILE A 26 8.23 22.62 8.64
CA ILE A 26 7.96 22.68 10.09
C ILE A 26 7.43 24.06 10.44
N ASN A 27 6.61 24.15 11.48
CA ASN A 27 6.17 25.44 12.00
C ASN A 27 7.29 26.08 12.83
N GLY A 28 8.32 26.61 12.17
CA GLY A 28 9.53 27.12 12.83
C GLY A 28 9.61 28.63 12.98
N ASN A 29 8.61 29.40 12.56
CA ASN A 29 8.54 30.85 12.85
C ASN A 29 8.26 31.14 14.33
N PHE A 30 7.70 30.16 15.07
CA PHE A 30 7.34 30.27 16.48
C PHE A 30 6.51 31.51 16.86
N ASP A 31 5.65 32.00 15.97
CA ASP A 31 4.80 33.18 16.24
C ASP A 31 3.52 32.85 17.03
N THR A 32 3.19 31.57 17.11
CA THR A 32 1.95 31.09 17.73
C THR A 32 2.23 30.06 18.81
N PHE A 33 1.60 30.24 19.97
CA PHE A 33 1.76 29.39 21.14
C PHE A 33 0.43 28.83 21.63
N GLU A 34 0.49 27.64 22.19
CA GLU A 34 -0.62 26.93 22.82
C GLU A 34 -0.26 26.49 24.25
N VAL A 35 -1.25 26.04 25.00
CA VAL A 35 -1.02 25.42 26.31
C VAL A 35 -0.16 24.17 26.11
N GLY A 36 0.86 24.00 26.94
CA GLY A 36 1.76 22.84 26.85
C GLY A 36 0.99 21.52 26.83
N TRP A 37 1.46 20.54 26.06
CA TRP A 37 0.78 19.27 25.81
C TRP A 37 0.39 18.50 27.08
N ASN A 38 1.14 18.72 28.18
CA ASN A 38 0.90 18.12 29.49
C ASN A 38 0.23 19.09 30.47
N THR A 39 -0.40 20.16 30.00
CA THR A 39 -1.08 21.23 30.78
C THR A 39 -0.17 22.14 31.61
N VAL A 40 1.15 22.14 31.35
CA VAL A 40 2.11 23.02 32.02
C VAL A 40 2.73 24.00 31.04
N GLY A 41 2.69 25.29 31.39
CA GLY A 41 3.30 26.35 30.61
C GLY A 41 2.71 26.48 29.20
N GLN A 42 3.53 27.00 28.29
CA GLN A 42 3.20 27.15 26.88
C GLN A 42 4.22 26.39 26.00
N GLN A 43 3.85 26.16 24.75
CA GLN A 43 4.71 25.61 23.71
C GLN A 43 4.34 26.21 22.35
N PRO A 44 5.26 26.27 21.36
CA PRO A 44 4.90 26.69 20.01
C PRO A 44 3.93 25.70 19.37
N VAL A 45 2.96 26.20 18.60
CA VAL A 45 2.02 25.35 17.86
C VAL A 45 2.77 24.40 16.93
N GLY A 46 2.40 23.12 16.91
CA GLY A 46 3.08 22.10 16.11
C GLY A 46 4.35 21.51 16.75
N TRP A 47 4.75 22.00 17.93
CA TRP A 47 5.89 21.49 18.71
C TRP A 47 5.45 21.11 20.12
N LYS A 48 6.20 20.23 20.77
CA LYS A 48 6.02 19.90 22.19
C LYS A 48 7.21 20.36 23.01
N GLY A 49 6.93 21.09 24.09
CA GLY A 49 7.93 21.58 25.02
C GLY A 49 8.25 20.58 26.15
N SER A 50 9.47 20.66 26.66
CA SER A 50 9.96 19.82 27.78
C SER A 50 9.40 20.18 29.15
N ASN A 51 8.38 21.05 29.22
CA ASN A 51 7.70 21.42 30.46
C ASN A 51 7.38 20.18 31.31
N VAL A 52 7.68 20.22 32.61
CA VAL A 52 7.58 19.06 33.49
C VAL A 52 6.24 19.07 34.22
N TYR A 53 5.54 17.94 34.18
CA TYR A 53 4.46 17.63 35.09
C TYR A 53 4.65 16.23 35.66
N GLN A 54 5.04 16.13 36.92
CA GLN A 54 5.27 14.84 37.56
C GLN A 54 4.90 14.86 39.04
N THR A 55 4.33 13.77 39.52
CA THR A 55 4.16 13.53 40.96
C THR A 55 5.34 12.72 41.47
N VAL A 56 6.06 13.27 42.44
CA VAL A 56 7.13 12.56 43.17
C VAL A 56 6.53 12.05 44.48
N LYS A 57 6.46 10.73 44.63
CA LYS A 57 5.97 10.08 45.85
C LYS A 57 7.12 9.71 46.79
N ALA A 58 7.01 10.07 48.05
CA ALA A 58 7.82 9.55 49.15
C ALA A 58 7.00 8.51 49.95
N VAL A 59 7.65 7.73 50.82
CA VAL A 59 6.98 6.72 51.66
C VAL A 59 5.87 7.33 52.55
N ILE A 60 5.92 8.65 52.79
CA ILE A 60 5.10 9.35 53.79
C ILE A 60 4.31 10.55 53.22
N PHE A 61 4.53 10.98 51.96
CA PHE A 61 3.78 12.07 51.30
C PHE A 61 3.96 12.08 49.78
N ASP A 62 3.00 12.68 49.06
CA ASP A 62 3.03 12.86 47.60
C ASP A 62 3.16 14.36 47.28
N THR A 63 4.08 14.73 46.37
CA THR A 63 4.24 16.11 45.91
C THR A 63 4.23 16.17 44.38
N SER A 64 3.26 16.89 43.80
CA SER A 64 3.24 17.19 42.37
C SER A 64 4.11 18.40 42.06
N LYS A 65 5.04 18.24 41.11
CA LYS A 65 5.86 19.31 40.56
C LYS A 65 5.40 19.63 39.14
N LYS A 66 5.00 20.89 38.96
CA LYS A 66 4.83 21.52 37.64
C LYS A 66 5.98 22.50 37.46
N GLN A 67 6.70 22.41 36.35
CA GLN A 67 7.78 23.32 36.02
C GLN A 67 7.73 23.66 34.54
N GLN A 68 7.61 24.95 34.24
CA GLN A 68 7.76 25.45 32.88
C GLN A 68 9.26 25.58 32.56
N LEU A 69 9.64 25.12 31.37
CA LEU A 69 10.98 25.13 30.78
C LEU A 69 10.98 25.72 29.35
N VAL A 70 9.80 26.03 28.82
CA VAL A 70 9.60 26.64 27.49
C VAL A 70 8.63 27.81 27.62
N TRP A 71 8.96 28.95 27.01
CA TRP A 71 8.15 30.17 27.01
C TRP A 71 8.07 30.79 25.61
N GLU A 72 7.03 31.59 25.42
CA GLU A 72 6.99 32.60 24.37
C GLU A 72 7.96 33.74 24.74
N GLU A 73 8.79 34.15 23.77
CA GLU A 73 9.58 35.37 23.82
C GLU A 73 8.96 36.39 22.86
N ALA A 74 8.64 37.58 23.37
CA ALA A 74 7.96 38.62 22.61
C ALA A 74 8.90 39.41 21.68
N SER A 75 10.21 39.27 21.84
CA SER A 75 11.24 39.88 21.00
C SER A 75 12.08 38.82 20.29
N GLY A 76 11.49 38.22 19.26
CA GLY A 76 12.12 37.27 18.34
C GLY A 76 13.16 37.90 17.42
N TYR A 77 13.64 37.13 16.46
CA TYR A 77 14.42 37.63 15.33
C TYR A 77 13.52 38.35 14.33
N SER A 78 12.35 37.77 14.01
CA SER A 78 11.35 38.37 13.11
C SER A 78 10.22 39.07 13.90
N GLU A 79 9.44 38.31 14.69
CA GLU A 79 8.39 38.82 15.58
C GLU A 79 8.52 38.21 16.98
N LYS A 80 8.08 36.96 17.16
CA LYS A 80 8.23 36.22 18.42
C LYS A 80 9.26 35.12 18.26
N ALA A 81 9.68 34.52 19.36
CA ALA A 81 10.55 33.36 19.34
C ALA A 81 10.19 32.38 20.46
N VAL A 82 10.75 31.18 20.38
CA VAL A 82 10.72 30.24 21.50
C VAL A 82 11.92 30.46 22.42
N MET A 83 11.66 30.58 23.73
CA MET A 83 12.69 30.58 24.77
C MET A 83 12.70 29.23 25.49
N MET A 84 13.84 28.55 25.48
CA MET A 84 14.09 27.32 26.23
C MET A 84 15.09 27.61 27.34
N LYS A 85 14.71 27.30 28.58
CA LYS A 85 15.55 27.60 29.76
C LYS A 85 15.77 26.35 30.59
N ASN A 86 17.04 26.10 30.89
CA ASN A 86 17.45 25.07 31.83
C ASN A 86 17.11 25.52 33.26
N LEU A 87 16.49 24.66 34.06
CA LEU A 87 16.16 24.94 35.46
C LEU A 87 16.43 23.74 36.36
N TYR A 88 16.67 23.99 37.65
CA TYR A 88 16.62 22.94 38.67
C TYR A 88 15.17 22.50 38.91
N VAL A 89 14.89 21.19 38.77
CA VAL A 89 13.55 20.62 38.92
C VAL A 89 13.56 19.55 40.00
N GLY A 90 12.75 19.76 41.03
CA GLY A 90 12.66 18.85 42.17
C GLY A 90 11.43 19.08 43.04
N ALA A 91 11.25 18.18 44.00
CA ALA A 91 10.22 18.24 45.03
C ALA A 91 10.85 17.93 46.40
N ALA A 92 10.36 18.59 47.45
CA ALA A 92 10.85 18.40 48.83
C ALA A 92 12.38 18.48 49.02
N GLY A 93 13.05 19.34 48.23
CA GLY A 93 14.50 19.55 48.30
C GLY A 93 15.35 18.53 47.53
N ILE A 94 14.73 17.58 46.81
CA ILE A 94 15.41 16.58 45.98
C ILE A 94 15.04 16.81 44.52
N GLY A 95 16.04 16.90 43.65
CA GLY A 95 15.85 17.25 42.25
C GLY A 95 17.15 17.22 41.45
N THR A 96 17.03 17.56 40.17
CA THR A 96 18.16 17.67 39.25
C THR A 96 17.85 18.71 38.18
N GLN A 97 18.88 19.13 37.47
CA GLN A 97 18.84 20.11 36.41
C GLN A 97 18.17 19.49 35.19
N ALA A 98 17.15 20.16 34.66
CA ALA A 98 16.38 19.71 33.52
C ALA A 98 16.61 20.66 32.32
N PRO A 99 16.81 20.11 31.12
CA PRO A 99 17.01 20.92 29.94
C PRO A 99 15.70 21.52 29.42
N GLY A 100 15.73 22.80 29.06
CA GLY A 100 14.73 23.39 28.19
C GLY A 100 14.91 22.85 26.77
N TYR A 101 13.86 22.29 26.18
CA TYR A 101 13.88 21.90 24.77
C TYR A 101 12.48 21.86 24.17
N ILE A 102 12.43 21.94 22.84
CA ILE A 102 11.24 21.64 22.03
C ILE A 102 11.54 20.51 21.06
N THR A 103 10.49 19.80 20.65
CA THR A 103 10.59 18.69 19.70
C THR A 103 9.33 18.50 18.85
N LEU A 104 9.47 17.94 17.65
CA LEU A 104 8.36 17.44 16.82
C LEU A 104 7.79 16.11 17.34
N GLY A 105 8.55 15.40 18.18
CA GLY A 105 8.11 14.19 18.88
C GLY A 105 7.30 14.50 20.14
N THR A 106 7.23 13.53 21.06
CA THR A 106 6.57 13.67 22.36
C THR A 106 7.57 13.51 23.50
N PRO A 107 7.77 14.54 24.35
CA PRO A 107 8.56 14.43 25.56
C PRO A 107 8.03 13.35 26.51
N TRP A 108 8.92 12.69 27.22
CA TRP A 108 8.59 11.79 28.32
C TRP A 108 9.59 11.94 29.46
N VAL A 109 9.13 11.65 30.68
CA VAL A 109 9.95 11.74 31.89
C VAL A 109 9.55 10.65 32.89
N TYR A 110 10.56 10.05 33.49
CA TYR A 110 10.45 9.12 34.61
C TYR A 110 11.33 9.63 35.74
N ALA A 111 10.72 10.11 36.84
CA ALA A 111 11.43 10.62 38.00
C ALA A 111 11.05 9.83 39.26
N VAL A 112 12.07 9.52 40.06
CA VAL A 112 11.99 8.86 41.37
C VAL A 112 13.00 9.49 42.33
N MET A 113 12.94 9.14 43.61
CA MET A 113 13.86 9.68 44.63
C MET A 113 15.32 9.31 44.38
N ASP A 114 15.56 8.13 43.80
CA ASP A 114 16.88 7.68 43.36
C ASP A 114 17.22 8.33 42.01
N LEU A 115 17.92 9.46 42.06
CA LEU A 115 18.22 10.28 40.87
C LEU A 115 18.93 9.48 39.76
N ALA A 116 19.69 8.43 40.10
CA ALA A 116 20.37 7.59 39.12
C ALA A 116 19.40 6.70 38.30
N LYS A 117 18.15 6.54 38.76
CA LYS A 117 17.09 5.79 38.07
C LYS A 117 16.13 6.70 37.29
N CYS A 118 16.30 8.02 37.39
CA CYS A 118 15.52 8.95 36.59
C CYS A 118 15.94 8.85 35.12
N ASP A 119 14.98 8.95 34.20
CA ASP A 119 15.23 8.98 32.77
C ASP A 119 14.21 9.88 32.09
N GLY A 120 14.47 10.20 30.82
CA GLY A 120 13.59 11.01 30.01
C GLY A 120 14.21 11.28 28.66
N GLY A 121 13.42 11.91 27.81
CA GLY A 121 13.80 12.23 26.45
C GLY A 121 12.55 12.44 25.61
N THR A 122 12.64 12.06 24.35
CA THR A 122 11.54 12.17 23.39
C THR A 122 11.24 10.82 22.75
N ARG A 123 9.98 10.62 22.36
CA ARG A 123 9.54 9.49 21.54
C ARG A 123 8.72 9.94 20.34
N GLY A 124 8.77 9.18 19.25
CA GLY A 124 8.06 9.47 18.01
C GLY A 124 8.57 10.73 17.31
N GLY A 125 7.82 11.15 16.30
CA GLY A 125 8.11 12.32 15.47
C GLY A 125 6.89 12.68 14.64
N GLN A 126 7.09 13.50 13.61
CA GLN A 126 6.08 13.86 12.62
C GLN A 126 6.16 12.93 11.42
N SER A 127 5.01 12.59 10.81
CA SER A 127 4.97 11.91 9.52
C SER A 127 5.72 12.75 8.48
N PHE A 128 6.62 12.13 7.72
CA PHE A 128 7.50 12.84 6.79
C PHE A 128 7.78 12.00 5.56
N SER A 129 7.83 12.60 4.37
CA SER A 129 8.04 11.88 3.09
C SER A 129 8.95 12.61 2.11
N PHE A 130 9.61 13.67 2.58
CA PHE A 130 10.52 14.50 1.78
C PHE A 130 11.98 14.24 2.17
N GLN A 131 12.91 14.73 1.36
CA GLN A 131 14.35 14.63 1.58
C GLN A 131 15.00 16.02 1.52
N PRO A 132 14.87 16.85 2.58
CA PRO A 132 15.53 18.15 2.68
C PRO A 132 17.04 18.03 2.82
N ASP A 133 17.76 19.06 2.39
CA ASP A 133 19.22 19.08 2.35
C ASP A 133 19.84 19.83 3.54
N ALA A 134 19.13 20.81 4.10
CA ALA A 134 19.57 21.54 5.28
C ALA A 134 18.39 21.97 6.16
N LEU A 135 18.70 22.26 7.43
CA LEU A 135 17.82 22.96 8.37
C LEU A 135 18.40 24.36 8.61
N HIS A 136 17.63 25.40 8.31
CA HIS A 136 18.04 26.79 8.41
C HIS A 136 17.23 27.52 9.48
N GLY A 137 17.81 28.46 10.21
CA GLY A 137 17.09 29.31 11.17
C GLY A 137 18.01 30.24 11.96
N TYR A 138 17.50 30.84 13.03
CA TYR A 138 18.22 31.78 13.88
C TYR A 138 18.21 31.34 15.33
N ILE A 139 19.33 31.54 16.02
CA ILE A 139 19.49 31.20 17.44
C ILE A 139 20.12 32.34 18.22
N LYS A 140 19.77 32.46 19.50
CA LYS A 140 20.42 33.38 20.45
C LYS A 140 20.63 32.66 21.77
N ARG A 141 21.80 32.80 22.38
CA ARG A 141 22.18 32.04 23.59
C ARG A 141 22.58 32.97 24.72
N VAL A 142 22.06 32.72 25.92
CA VAL A 142 22.31 33.54 27.12
C VAL A 142 22.68 32.62 28.29
N MET A 143 23.77 32.93 29.00
CA MET A 143 24.25 32.12 30.13
C MET A 143 23.69 32.64 31.45
N GLY A 144 23.37 31.71 32.37
CA GLY A 144 22.85 32.03 33.70
C GLY A 144 23.89 32.74 34.57
N THR A 145 23.45 33.74 35.33
CA THR A 145 24.29 34.49 36.28
C THR A 145 24.00 34.14 37.74
N GLU A 146 22.88 33.47 38.01
CA GLU A 146 22.42 33.04 39.32
C GLU A 146 21.63 31.74 39.18
N THR A 147 21.45 30.99 40.28
CA THR A 147 20.68 29.74 40.26
C THR A 147 19.21 30.01 40.58
N SER A 148 18.30 29.26 39.95
CA SER A 148 16.86 29.28 40.18
C SER A 148 16.45 28.62 41.50
N ASP A 149 17.32 27.75 42.04
CA ASP A 149 17.19 27.10 43.34
C ASP A 149 18.56 27.05 44.05
N LYS A 150 18.57 26.94 45.38
CA LYS A 150 19.80 26.81 46.18
C LYS A 150 20.64 25.57 45.83
N ASN A 151 20.01 24.55 45.23
CA ASN A 151 20.66 23.31 44.78
C ASN A 151 20.99 23.33 43.27
N GLY A 152 20.65 24.42 42.56
CA GLY A 152 21.02 24.62 41.16
C GLY A 152 22.53 24.72 40.97
N THR A 153 22.99 24.56 39.73
CA THR A 153 24.43 24.66 39.39
C THR A 153 24.59 25.50 38.14
N LEU A 154 25.38 26.56 38.23
CA LEU A 154 25.75 27.35 37.04
C LEU A 154 26.77 26.58 36.21
N ASN A 155 26.61 26.60 34.89
CA ASN A 155 27.62 26.09 33.96
C ASN A 155 27.72 26.99 32.73
N ASN A 156 28.68 27.91 32.75
CA ASN A 156 28.89 28.86 31.65
C ASN A 156 29.69 28.27 30.47
N ASN A 157 30.10 27.00 30.58
CA ASN A 157 30.78 26.26 29.51
C ASN A 157 29.87 25.19 28.86
N GLU A 158 28.59 25.13 29.23
CA GLU A 158 27.64 24.18 28.65
C GLU A 158 27.50 24.39 27.13
N VAL A 159 27.35 23.30 26.37
CA VAL A 159 27.02 23.33 24.94
C VAL A 159 25.53 23.06 24.77
N ALA A 160 24.85 23.81 23.92
CA ALA A 160 23.46 23.55 23.51
C ALA A 160 23.45 22.72 22.21
N LYS A 161 22.35 22.00 21.94
CA LYS A 161 22.30 21.03 20.84
C LYS A 161 21.04 21.17 19.99
N ILE A 162 21.21 20.97 18.69
CA ILE A 162 20.11 20.75 17.75
C ILE A 162 20.32 19.38 17.09
N PHE A 163 19.27 18.56 17.06
CA PHE A 163 19.24 17.29 16.36
C PHE A 163 18.16 17.31 15.29
N ALA A 164 18.46 16.73 14.14
CA ALA A 164 17.46 16.39 13.12
C ALA A 164 17.71 14.95 12.68
N TYR A 165 16.68 14.12 12.65
CA TYR A 165 16.79 12.73 12.23
C TYR A 165 15.50 12.21 11.61
N ALA A 166 15.63 11.38 10.58
CA ALA A 166 14.50 10.81 9.85
C ALA A 166 14.68 9.30 9.63
N TRP A 167 13.58 8.55 9.67
CA TRP A 167 13.58 7.09 9.60
C TRP A 167 12.31 6.54 8.95
N LYS A 168 12.33 5.26 8.60
CA LYS A 168 11.14 4.46 8.24
C LYS A 168 11.00 3.26 9.19
N GLY A 169 9.80 2.68 9.26
CA GLY A 169 9.48 1.63 10.21
C GLY A 169 9.44 2.13 11.66
N SER A 170 9.76 1.25 12.61
CA SER A 170 9.74 1.60 14.04
C SER A 170 10.77 0.86 14.88
N THR A 171 11.19 1.52 15.97
CA THR A 171 11.87 0.87 17.10
C THR A 171 10.91 0.72 18.27
N SER A 172 11.10 -0.29 19.10
CA SER A 172 10.44 -0.37 20.40
C SER A 172 11.39 -0.86 21.49
N SER A 173 11.29 -0.28 22.69
CA SER A 173 11.99 -0.76 23.87
C SER A 173 11.16 -0.58 25.14
N THR A 174 11.56 -1.27 26.20
CA THR A 174 10.87 -1.20 27.49
C THR A 174 11.49 -0.10 28.35
N VAL A 175 10.67 0.84 28.83
CA VAL A 175 11.10 1.91 29.75
C VAL A 175 10.34 1.87 31.06
N SER A 176 10.96 2.37 32.12
CA SER A 176 10.28 2.56 33.40
C SER A 176 9.22 3.67 33.29
N ARG A 177 8.02 3.40 33.81
CA ARG A 177 6.90 4.33 33.86
C ARG A 177 6.16 4.21 35.19
N GLN A 178 5.55 5.30 35.65
CA GLN A 178 4.55 5.25 36.72
C GLN A 178 3.16 5.06 36.09
N GLU A 179 2.40 4.04 36.51
CA GLU A 179 1.14 3.63 35.85
C GLU A 179 0.09 4.74 35.74
N THR A 180 0.05 5.65 36.70
CA THR A 180 -0.99 6.67 36.82
C THR A 180 -0.49 7.77 37.74
N LEU A 181 -0.93 9.02 37.50
CA LEU A 181 -0.89 10.07 38.53
C LEU A 181 -1.38 9.45 39.86
N GLY A 182 -0.52 9.36 40.87
CA GLY A 182 -0.94 8.91 42.20
C GLY A 182 -0.75 7.44 42.58
N LYS A 183 0.07 6.61 41.90
CA LYS A 183 0.44 5.24 42.38
C LYS A 183 1.95 5.04 42.57
N SER A 184 2.36 4.28 43.59
CA SER A 184 3.77 4.06 44.03
C SER A 184 4.48 2.84 43.40
N THR A 185 3.83 2.14 42.48
CA THR A 185 4.39 0.94 41.83
C THR A 185 5.18 1.34 40.58
N VAL A 186 6.47 0.97 40.55
CA VAL A 186 7.28 1.05 39.32
C VAL A 186 6.75 0.00 38.35
N THR A 187 6.36 0.43 37.17
CA THR A 187 5.95 -0.43 36.08
C THR A 187 6.81 -0.16 34.87
N THR A 188 6.72 -1.03 33.88
CA THR A 188 7.38 -0.80 32.60
C THR A 188 6.33 -0.60 31.52
N ALA A 189 6.68 0.16 30.50
CA ALA A 189 5.86 0.36 29.32
C ALA A 189 6.74 0.22 28.08
N GLU A 190 6.16 -0.32 27.02
CA GLU A 190 6.77 -0.25 25.71
C GLU A 190 6.77 1.21 25.23
N MET A 191 7.90 1.64 24.67
CA MET A 191 8.07 2.94 24.07
C MET A 191 8.50 2.78 22.62
N ILE A 192 7.61 3.21 21.73
CA ILE A 192 7.87 3.22 20.30
C ILE A 192 8.67 4.47 19.93
N ASP A 193 9.67 4.30 19.09
CA ASP A 193 10.49 5.36 18.50
C ASP A 193 11.10 6.29 19.56
N ARG A 194 11.64 5.74 20.65
CA ARG A 194 12.45 6.51 21.61
C ARG A 194 13.68 7.05 20.89
N ASP A 195 13.98 8.33 21.09
CA ASP A 195 15.13 9.03 20.50
C ASP A 195 16.45 8.24 20.56
N LYS A 196 16.82 7.71 21.72
CA LYS A 196 18.03 6.90 21.93
C LYS A 196 18.01 5.58 21.16
N ASP A 197 16.83 5.02 20.86
CA ASP A 197 16.67 3.78 20.10
C ASP A 197 16.80 4.04 18.60
N VAL A 198 16.12 5.10 18.13
CA VAL A 198 16.15 5.53 16.73
C VAL A 198 17.57 5.94 16.34
N LEU A 199 18.26 6.71 17.19
CA LEU A 199 19.64 7.14 16.96
C LEU A 199 20.69 6.05 17.25
N GLY A 200 20.28 4.87 17.73
CA GLY A 200 21.19 3.77 18.04
C GLY A 200 22.13 4.02 19.23
N ILE A 201 21.83 5.01 20.08
CA ILE A 201 22.53 5.28 21.34
C ILE A 201 22.32 4.12 22.32
N ILE A 202 21.11 3.57 22.35
CA ILE A 202 20.78 2.33 23.05
C ILE A 202 20.40 1.28 22.01
N THR A 203 21.03 0.11 22.10
CA THR A 203 20.77 -1.03 21.20
C THR A 203 20.29 -2.28 21.94
N SER A 204 20.70 -2.43 23.21
CA SER A 204 20.28 -3.56 24.04
C SER A 204 18.79 -3.47 24.38
N GLY A 205 18.04 -4.55 24.10
CA GLY A 205 16.61 -4.63 24.38
C GLY A 205 15.73 -3.78 23.47
N VAL A 206 16.25 -3.34 22.32
CA VAL A 206 15.52 -2.61 21.29
C VAL A 206 15.08 -3.57 20.18
N THR A 207 13.77 -3.64 19.95
CA THR A 207 13.16 -4.34 18.81
C THR A 207 13.08 -3.38 17.62
N LYS A 208 13.31 -3.90 16.41
CA LYS A 208 13.23 -3.14 15.16
C LYS A 208 12.22 -3.80 14.23
N SER A 209 11.26 -3.03 13.72
CA SER A 209 10.26 -3.49 12.76
C SER A 209 10.37 -2.66 11.48
N ASN A 210 10.91 -3.25 10.41
CA ASN A 210 11.21 -2.57 9.14
C ASN A 210 12.00 -1.26 9.30
N PHE A 211 12.80 -1.18 10.36
CA PHE A 211 13.45 0.06 10.78
C PHE A 211 14.72 0.35 9.97
N GLU A 212 14.82 1.57 9.48
CA GLU A 212 16.01 2.13 8.87
C GLU A 212 16.17 3.60 9.26
N LEU A 213 17.31 3.95 9.85
CA LEU A 213 17.69 5.35 10.07
C LEU A 213 18.25 5.91 8.76
N ILE A 214 17.59 6.92 8.21
CA ILE A 214 17.85 7.44 6.86
C ILE A 214 18.71 8.70 6.91
N MET A 215 18.48 9.56 7.88
CA MET A 215 19.17 10.83 8.05
C MET A 215 19.39 11.07 9.54
N ASN A 216 20.57 11.55 9.91
CA ASN A 216 20.80 12.13 11.23
C ASN A 216 21.86 13.22 11.17
N THR A 217 21.61 14.29 11.91
CA THR A 217 22.53 15.41 12.09
C THR A 217 22.48 15.87 13.54
N GLU A 218 23.66 16.18 14.07
CA GLU A 218 23.85 16.85 15.35
C GLU A 218 24.61 18.17 15.13
N TYR A 219 24.07 19.25 15.67
CA TYR A 219 24.70 20.57 15.64
C TYR A 219 24.94 21.10 17.05
N SER A 220 26.18 21.55 17.30
CA SER A 220 26.62 22.05 18.60
C SER A 220 26.65 23.57 18.61
N ILE A 221 25.99 24.16 19.60
CA ILE A 221 25.98 25.60 19.84
C ILE A 221 26.89 25.84 21.04
N ASN A 222 28.09 26.35 20.79
CA ASN A 222 29.04 26.71 21.84
C ASN A 222 28.50 27.86 22.70
N PRO A 223 28.94 28.00 23.97
CA PRO A 223 28.59 29.15 24.79
C PRO A 223 29.01 30.45 24.08
N ALA A 224 28.09 31.39 23.96
CA ALA A 224 28.36 32.70 23.37
C ALA A 224 28.73 33.71 24.46
N SER A 225 29.66 34.61 24.17
CA SER A 225 29.96 35.78 25.01
C SER A 225 28.99 36.95 24.76
N ASP A 226 28.21 36.89 23.67
CA ASP A 226 27.46 38.02 23.13
C ASP A 226 25.98 37.64 22.97
N THR A 227 25.08 38.57 23.27
CA THR A 227 23.62 38.38 23.40
C THR A 227 22.83 38.52 22.09
N GLU A 228 23.50 38.42 20.94
CA GLU A 228 22.91 38.67 19.62
C GLU A 228 22.38 37.40 18.92
N TRP A 229 21.42 37.59 18.02
CA TRP A 229 20.91 36.53 17.14
C TRP A 229 21.96 36.11 16.10
N LYS A 230 22.04 34.80 15.82
CA LYS A 230 22.95 34.20 14.85
C LYS A 230 22.19 33.31 13.90
N GLU A 231 22.40 33.54 12.61
CA GLU A 231 21.94 32.66 11.53
C GLU A 231 22.70 31.33 11.57
N VAL A 232 21.98 30.23 11.40
CA VAL A 232 22.53 28.89 11.30
C VAL A 232 21.93 28.16 10.12
N THR A 233 22.79 27.50 9.34
CA THR A 233 22.38 26.55 8.30
C THR A 233 23.08 25.24 8.59
N ILE A 234 22.29 24.21 8.86
CA ILE A 234 22.74 22.92 9.37
C ILE A 234 22.53 21.88 8.26
N PRO A 235 23.59 21.38 7.62
CA PRO A 235 23.47 20.33 6.60
C PRO A 235 22.89 19.04 7.18
N LEU A 236 21.95 18.44 6.46
CA LEU A 236 21.35 17.15 6.82
C LEU A 236 22.16 16.00 6.24
N ASN A 237 22.65 15.12 7.10
CA ASN A 237 23.52 14.02 6.71
C ASN A 237 22.72 12.73 6.48
N TYR A 238 22.62 12.33 5.22
CA TYR A 238 21.94 11.11 4.80
C TYR A 238 22.85 9.89 4.92
N LEU A 239 22.30 8.84 5.53
CA LEU A 239 22.91 7.51 5.63
C LEU A 239 22.42 6.57 4.52
N SER A 240 21.34 6.93 3.82
CA SER A 240 20.65 6.08 2.85
C SER A 240 19.99 6.90 1.73
N GLU A 241 19.58 6.22 0.66
CA GLU A 241 18.73 6.76 -0.43
C GLU A 241 17.23 6.57 -0.17
N SER A 242 16.83 5.79 0.84
CA SER A 242 15.42 5.56 1.17
C SER A 242 14.66 6.86 1.45
N ILE A 243 13.37 6.88 1.10
CA ILE A 243 12.45 7.97 1.48
C ILE A 243 12.01 7.76 2.95
N PRO A 244 12.10 8.80 3.82
CA PRO A 244 11.61 8.70 5.19
C PRO A 244 10.10 8.47 5.29
N GLU A 245 9.66 7.95 6.43
CA GLU A 245 8.24 7.95 6.85
C GLU A 245 7.99 8.91 8.02
N LYS A 246 9.06 9.19 8.80
CA LYS A 246 9.00 10.01 10.01
C LYS A 246 10.25 10.88 10.13
N ILE A 247 10.09 12.05 10.73
CA ILE A 247 11.18 12.95 11.10
C ILE A 247 10.99 13.46 12.53
N ASN A 248 12.10 13.74 13.22
CA ASN A 248 12.08 14.53 14.43
C ASN A 248 13.21 15.57 14.43
N VAL A 249 12.89 16.74 14.95
CA VAL A 249 13.84 17.81 15.26
C VAL A 249 13.76 18.08 16.76
N ILE A 250 14.91 18.22 17.41
CA ILE A 250 15.04 18.58 18.82
C ILE A 250 15.94 19.80 18.91
N ILE A 251 15.45 20.89 19.49
CA ILE A 251 16.23 22.10 19.79
C ILE A 251 16.33 22.19 21.30
N SER A 252 17.54 22.14 21.86
CA SER A 252 17.77 22.09 23.31
C SER A 252 18.75 23.14 23.79
N SER A 253 18.44 23.81 24.90
CA SER A 253 19.33 24.75 25.58
C SER A 253 20.52 24.09 26.30
N ALA A 254 20.62 22.76 26.24
CA ALA A 254 21.62 21.94 26.91
C ALA A 254 22.24 20.89 25.99
N ASP A 255 23.23 20.17 26.52
CA ASP A 255 23.68 18.91 25.93
C ASP A 255 22.64 17.83 26.21
N TYR A 256 21.70 17.67 25.26
CA TYR A 256 20.48 16.89 25.41
C TYR A 256 20.70 15.48 26.00
N PHE A 257 21.71 14.77 25.49
CA PHE A 257 22.00 13.39 25.89
C PHE A 257 22.97 13.28 27.09
N THR A 258 23.34 14.38 27.75
CA THR A 258 24.24 14.32 28.90
C THR A 258 23.69 13.41 30.01
N THR A 259 24.51 12.46 30.45
CA THR A 259 24.23 11.61 31.60
C THR A 259 24.59 12.30 32.92
N ASP A 260 25.48 13.30 32.87
CA ASP A 260 25.85 14.12 34.02
C ASP A 260 24.98 15.38 34.04
N LYS A 261 23.88 15.31 34.80
CA LYS A 261 22.92 16.41 34.91
C LYS A 261 23.50 17.64 35.62
N SER A 262 24.60 17.51 36.37
CA SER A 262 25.28 18.68 36.97
C SER A 262 25.94 19.58 35.92
N LYS A 263 26.14 19.07 34.70
CA LYS A 263 26.63 19.86 33.56
C LYS A 263 25.54 20.69 32.89
N ILE A 264 24.28 20.50 33.24
CA ILE A 264 23.19 21.35 32.73
C ILE A 264 23.18 22.64 33.54
N GLY A 265 23.54 23.75 32.90
CA GLY A 265 23.69 25.03 33.59
C GLY A 265 22.35 25.65 33.91
N ASP A 266 22.05 25.84 35.18
CA ASP A 266 20.83 26.48 35.66
C ASP A 266 20.72 27.92 35.12
N ASN A 267 19.53 28.30 34.70
CA ASN A 267 19.23 29.57 34.03
C ASN A 267 19.95 29.81 32.69
N ASN A 268 20.63 28.82 32.10
CA ASN A 268 21.07 28.92 30.69
C ASN A 268 19.87 28.89 29.75
N ILE A 269 19.88 29.76 28.73
CA ILE A 269 18.78 29.96 27.80
C ILE A 269 19.26 29.79 26.36
N LEU A 270 18.47 29.09 25.57
CA LEU A 270 18.53 29.13 24.11
C LEU A 270 17.22 29.67 23.56
N TYR A 271 17.32 30.66 22.69
CA TYR A 271 16.24 31.13 21.84
C TYR A 271 16.43 30.56 20.44
N ALA A 272 15.31 30.23 19.78
CA ALA A 272 15.29 29.77 18.39
C ALA A 272 14.17 30.48 17.63
N ASP A 273 14.39 30.72 16.33
CA ASP A 273 13.46 31.43 15.45
C ASP A 273 13.65 31.06 13.97
N GLU A 274 12.60 31.21 13.15
CA GLU A 274 12.53 31.00 11.70
C GLU A 274 13.16 29.70 11.18
N PHE A 275 12.91 28.58 11.87
CA PHE A 275 13.44 27.28 11.47
C PHE A 275 12.70 26.66 10.26
N THR A 276 13.40 26.41 9.16
CA THR A 276 12.83 25.85 7.92
C THR A 276 13.74 24.80 7.30
N PHE A 277 13.15 23.86 6.57
CA PHE A 277 13.90 22.93 5.73
C PHE A 277 14.26 23.57 4.40
N ILE A 278 15.49 23.34 3.94
CA ILE A 278 15.99 23.79 2.64
C ILE A 278 16.07 22.61 1.69
N TYR A 279 15.57 22.80 0.47
CA TYR A 279 15.58 21.82 -0.60
C TYR A 279 16.37 22.41 -1.78
N TYR A 280 17.50 21.79 -2.15
CA TYR A 280 18.33 22.28 -3.24
C TYR A 280 17.77 21.84 -4.60
N SER A 281 17.70 22.79 -5.53
CA SER A 281 17.28 22.58 -6.91
C SER A 281 18.40 22.90 -7.91
N THR A 282 19.66 22.96 -7.49
CA THR A 282 20.81 23.21 -8.37
C THR A 282 21.58 21.93 -8.71
N LEU A 283 22.43 22.00 -9.74
CA LEU A 283 23.48 21.01 -9.99
C LEU A 283 24.74 21.39 -9.18
N SER A 284 25.44 20.39 -8.65
CA SER A 284 26.78 20.57 -8.07
C SER A 284 27.90 20.40 -9.10
N ASP A 285 27.61 19.76 -10.23
CA ASP A 285 28.54 19.61 -11.35
C ASP A 285 27.76 19.40 -12.67
N LEU A 286 28.28 19.93 -13.77
CA LEU A 286 27.74 19.76 -15.12
C LEU A 286 28.90 19.50 -16.07
N LYS A 287 28.89 18.34 -16.72
CA LYS A 287 29.96 17.83 -17.56
C LYS A 287 29.50 17.54 -18.98
N TYR A 288 30.43 17.69 -19.89
CA TYR A 288 30.31 17.24 -21.27
C TYR A 288 31.61 16.56 -21.70
N ASP A 289 31.49 15.38 -22.31
CA ASP A 289 32.64 14.55 -22.72
C ASP A 289 33.61 14.27 -21.55
N GLY A 290 33.05 13.89 -20.41
CA GLY A 290 33.77 13.58 -19.17
C GLY A 290 34.39 14.78 -18.42
N SER A 291 34.32 15.99 -18.97
CA SER A 291 34.92 17.20 -18.39
C SER A 291 33.85 18.20 -17.93
N THR A 292 34.04 18.81 -16.75
CA THR A 292 33.17 19.91 -16.27
C THR A 292 33.18 21.06 -17.28
N ILE A 293 32.00 21.57 -17.60
CA ILE A 293 31.84 22.71 -18.52
C ILE A 293 32.63 23.90 -17.97
N SER A 294 33.41 24.54 -18.83
CA SER A 294 34.27 25.68 -18.44
C SER A 294 33.44 26.79 -17.81
N GLY A 295 33.82 27.21 -16.60
CA GLY A 295 33.14 28.28 -15.86
C GLY A 295 31.85 27.83 -15.16
N PHE A 296 31.60 26.53 -15.02
CA PHE A 296 30.47 26.03 -14.25
C PHE A 296 30.49 26.54 -12.79
N THR A 297 29.34 27.06 -12.36
CA THR A 297 29.00 27.41 -10.99
C THR A 297 27.50 27.15 -10.83
N GLU A 298 27.04 26.83 -9.62
CA GLU A 298 25.63 26.48 -9.39
C GLU A 298 24.66 27.59 -9.81
N GLU A 299 25.10 28.86 -9.74
CA GLU A 299 24.33 30.07 -10.04
C GLU A 299 24.32 30.44 -11.53
N THR A 300 25.23 29.90 -12.33
CA THR A 300 25.32 30.25 -13.75
C THR A 300 24.34 29.40 -14.55
N THR A 301 23.32 30.02 -15.12
CA THR A 301 22.24 29.33 -15.83
C THR A 301 22.46 29.19 -17.33
N THR A 302 23.54 29.73 -17.89
CA THR A 302 23.78 29.72 -19.35
C THR A 302 25.24 29.43 -19.69
N TYR A 303 25.45 28.60 -20.73
CA TYR A 303 26.76 28.17 -21.20
C TYR A 303 26.83 28.17 -22.73
N ASP A 304 28.01 28.45 -23.28
CA ASP A 304 28.26 28.47 -24.72
C ASP A 304 29.22 27.34 -25.12
N MET A 305 28.72 26.44 -25.95
CA MET A 305 29.42 25.35 -26.62
C MET A 305 29.10 25.34 -28.12
N SER A 306 28.87 26.52 -28.73
CA SER A 306 28.40 26.68 -30.11
C SER A 306 29.33 26.14 -31.20
N SER A 307 30.55 25.74 -30.84
CA SER A 307 31.50 25.03 -31.72
C SER A 307 31.34 23.50 -31.71
N VAL A 308 30.59 22.96 -30.74
CA VAL A 308 30.46 21.52 -30.46
C VAL A 308 29.09 21.04 -30.92
N VAL A 309 29.03 19.93 -31.65
CA VAL A 309 27.76 19.27 -31.99
C VAL A 309 27.28 18.50 -30.76
N PHE A 310 25.99 18.64 -30.43
CA PHE A 310 25.41 17.93 -29.29
C PHE A 310 25.33 16.42 -29.55
N ASP A 311 25.75 15.67 -28.55
CA ASP A 311 25.65 14.23 -28.42
C ASP A 311 25.27 13.96 -26.97
N GLU A 312 24.06 13.43 -26.77
CA GLU A 312 23.49 13.19 -25.46
C GLU A 312 24.32 12.19 -24.64
N SER A 313 25.00 11.24 -25.28
CA SER A 313 25.83 10.25 -24.59
C SER A 313 27.04 10.84 -23.86
N LEU A 314 27.42 12.08 -24.21
CA LEU A 314 28.52 12.81 -23.59
C LEU A 314 28.07 13.70 -22.43
N LEU A 315 26.75 13.90 -22.25
CA LEU A 315 26.18 14.72 -21.18
C LEU A 315 26.19 13.94 -19.86
N SER A 316 26.70 14.55 -18.80
CA SER A 316 26.51 14.06 -17.43
C SER A 316 26.46 15.20 -16.43
N TYR A 317 25.75 15.00 -15.32
CA TYR A 317 25.58 16.01 -14.29
C TYR A 317 25.40 15.37 -12.92
N ILE A 318 25.70 16.13 -11.86
CA ILE A 318 25.50 15.72 -10.47
C ILE A 318 24.51 16.70 -9.85
N LYS A 319 23.33 16.20 -9.43
CA LYS A 319 22.36 17.01 -8.68
C LYS A 319 22.88 17.30 -7.27
N LYS A 320 22.62 18.52 -6.77
CA LYS A 320 22.97 18.91 -5.41
C LYS A 320 21.96 18.37 -4.38
N GLY A 321 20.67 18.49 -4.69
CA GLY A 321 19.60 18.08 -3.78
C GLY A 321 19.42 16.57 -3.74
N LYS A 322 19.32 16.00 -2.53
CA LYS A 322 19.13 14.56 -2.32
C LYS A 322 17.87 14.06 -3.01
N GLY A 323 16.73 14.67 -2.70
CA GLY A 323 15.43 14.36 -3.30
C GLY A 323 15.12 15.10 -4.60
N ALA A 324 16.06 15.85 -5.17
CA ALA A 324 15.83 16.61 -6.40
C ALA A 324 15.67 15.69 -7.61
N SER A 325 14.88 16.13 -8.59
CA SER A 325 14.71 15.47 -9.89
C SER A 325 15.31 16.32 -11.00
N VAL A 326 15.84 15.66 -12.04
CA VAL A 326 16.44 16.34 -13.20
C VAL A 326 15.82 15.81 -14.47
N SER A 327 15.52 16.70 -15.41
CA SER A 327 15.15 16.39 -16.78
C SER A 327 15.91 17.31 -17.72
N HIS A 328 16.07 16.91 -18.98
CA HIS A 328 16.68 17.77 -19.99
C HIS A 328 16.01 17.60 -21.34
N ASN A 329 16.07 18.66 -22.15
CA ASN A 329 15.50 18.70 -23.49
C ASN A 329 16.43 19.46 -24.42
N TYR A 330 16.73 18.91 -25.60
CA TYR A 330 17.54 19.57 -26.61
C TYR A 330 16.66 20.06 -27.76
N ASP A 331 16.66 21.37 -28.01
CA ASP A 331 16.02 21.96 -29.17
C ASP A 331 17.02 22.06 -30.32
N TYR A 332 16.86 21.18 -31.31
CA TYR A 332 17.73 21.10 -32.48
C TYR A 332 17.57 22.28 -33.44
N SER A 333 16.44 23.00 -33.40
CA SER A 333 16.21 24.17 -34.26
C SER A 333 17.03 25.38 -33.79
N THR A 334 17.25 25.48 -32.48
CA THR A 334 18.05 26.52 -31.84
C THR A 334 19.45 26.05 -31.47
N GLY A 335 19.66 24.74 -31.33
CA GLY A 335 20.86 24.12 -30.82
C GLY A 335 21.01 24.23 -29.30
N ILE A 336 19.93 24.44 -28.54
CA ILE A 336 19.97 24.71 -27.10
C ILE A 336 19.55 23.46 -26.30
N LEU A 337 20.40 23.01 -25.39
CA LEU A 337 20.06 22.03 -24.35
C LEU A 337 19.54 22.77 -23.12
N THR A 338 18.33 22.48 -22.66
CA THR A 338 17.77 22.95 -21.39
C THR A 338 17.74 21.82 -20.39
N ILE A 339 18.45 21.96 -19.27
CA ILE A 339 18.40 21.05 -18.12
C ILE A 339 17.57 21.71 -17.04
N THR A 340 16.51 21.05 -16.59
CA THR A 340 15.63 21.52 -15.51
C THR A 340 15.84 20.64 -14.29
N VAL A 341 16.18 21.25 -13.16
CA VAL A 341 16.31 20.60 -11.86
C VAL A 341 15.19 21.10 -10.96
N LEU A 342 14.38 20.19 -10.43
CA LEU A 342 13.28 20.48 -9.51
C LEU A 342 13.70 20.05 -8.11
N GLY A 343 13.54 20.95 -7.13
CA GLY A 343 13.68 20.62 -5.72
C GLY A 343 12.65 19.57 -5.30
N ASN A 344 12.94 18.82 -4.25
CA ASN A 344 12.00 17.80 -3.76
C ASN A 344 10.65 18.38 -3.29
N ASP A 345 10.63 19.68 -3.01
CA ASP A 345 9.49 20.50 -2.62
C ASP A 345 8.82 21.25 -3.78
N TYR A 346 9.18 20.97 -5.03
CA TYR A 346 8.62 21.66 -6.18
C TYR A 346 7.10 21.49 -6.29
N ASN A 347 6.42 22.63 -6.38
CA ASN A 347 5.03 22.75 -6.77
C ASN A 347 4.89 23.97 -7.68
N ALA A 348 4.39 23.77 -8.90
CA ALA A 348 4.33 24.83 -9.92
C ALA A 348 3.56 26.09 -9.48
N THR A 349 2.60 25.95 -8.57
CA THR A 349 1.72 27.04 -8.13
C THR A 349 2.17 27.65 -6.81
N THR A 350 2.57 26.82 -5.85
CA THR A 350 2.75 27.25 -4.46
C THR A 350 4.21 27.27 -4.00
N ASN A 351 5.10 26.55 -4.68
CA ASN A 351 6.52 26.52 -4.35
C ASN A 351 7.37 26.12 -5.58
N PRO A 352 7.57 27.01 -6.56
CA PRO A 352 8.25 26.70 -7.80
C PRO A 352 9.78 26.62 -7.62
N ASN A 353 10.24 25.81 -6.66
CA ASN A 353 11.65 25.59 -6.39
C ASN A 353 12.30 24.80 -7.53
N MET A 354 12.81 25.51 -8.52
CA MET A 354 13.42 24.95 -9.72
C MET A 354 14.60 25.79 -10.18
N HIS A 355 15.57 25.14 -10.83
CA HIS A 355 16.67 25.79 -11.52
C HIS A 355 16.79 25.25 -12.95
N GLN A 356 17.14 26.13 -13.89
CA GLN A 356 17.31 25.77 -15.29
C GLN A 356 18.68 26.18 -15.81
N TYR A 357 19.34 25.26 -16.49
CA TYR A 357 20.61 25.48 -17.18
C TYR A 357 20.38 25.37 -18.69
N ALA A 358 20.85 26.35 -19.46
CA ALA A 358 20.77 26.37 -20.91
C ALA A 358 22.18 26.32 -21.53
N ILE A 359 22.47 25.31 -22.35
CA ILE A 359 23.75 25.15 -23.04
C ILE A 359 23.54 25.30 -24.54
N GLN A 360 24.15 26.31 -25.15
CA GLN A 360 24.11 26.53 -26.59
C GLN A 360 25.15 25.65 -27.27
N PHE A 361 24.73 24.63 -28.01
CA PHE A 361 25.57 23.83 -28.91
C PHE A 361 25.55 24.38 -30.34
N LYS A 362 26.37 23.80 -31.21
CA LYS A 362 26.41 24.14 -32.64
C LYS A 362 25.04 23.91 -33.27
N LYS A 363 24.46 24.99 -33.80
CA LYS A 363 23.24 24.94 -34.59
C LYS A 363 23.50 24.18 -35.90
N VAL A 364 22.76 23.08 -36.11
CA VAL A 364 22.66 22.37 -37.39
C VAL A 364 21.61 23.05 -38.27
N THR A 365 21.87 23.21 -39.57
CA THR A 365 21.03 24.01 -40.47
C THR A 365 20.26 23.07 -41.43
N PRO A 366 18.92 22.98 -41.39
CA PRO A 366 18.10 21.97 -42.09
C PRO A 366 17.42 22.57 -43.34
N MET A 367 16.80 21.91 -44.33
CA MET A 367 16.31 20.55 -44.62
C MET A 367 16.54 20.28 -46.13
N SER A 368 16.30 19.06 -46.60
CA SER A 368 16.14 18.75 -48.03
C SER A 368 14.81 18.03 -48.28
N THR A 369 14.29 18.01 -49.51
CA THR A 369 12.99 17.42 -49.90
C THR A 369 13.16 16.21 -50.83
N LEU A 370 12.07 15.49 -51.08
CA LEU A 370 11.96 14.57 -52.22
C LEU A 370 11.35 15.33 -53.41
N SER A 371 11.89 15.11 -54.61
CA SER A 371 11.31 15.60 -55.87
C SER A 371 10.29 14.63 -56.46
N ASP A 372 10.25 13.39 -55.98
CA ASP A 372 9.24 12.38 -56.34
C ASP A 372 9.14 11.29 -55.26
N LEU A 373 7.95 10.77 -55.02
CA LEU A 373 7.68 9.64 -54.12
C LEU A 373 6.69 8.68 -54.80
N LYS A 374 7.12 7.42 -54.97
CA LYS A 374 6.38 6.39 -55.71
C LYS A 374 6.17 5.14 -54.89
N TYR A 375 5.08 4.46 -55.19
CA TYR A 375 4.75 3.13 -54.69
C TYR A 375 4.33 2.23 -55.86
N ASP A 376 4.94 1.06 -55.97
CA ASP A 376 4.74 0.10 -57.09
C ASP A 376 4.96 0.75 -58.47
N GLY A 377 6.00 1.57 -58.58
CA GLY A 377 6.34 2.29 -59.82
C GLY A 377 5.45 3.48 -60.19
N VAL A 378 4.39 3.76 -59.41
CA VAL A 378 3.46 4.87 -59.64
C VAL A 378 3.65 5.95 -58.59
N THR A 379 3.70 7.22 -59.00
CA THR A 379 3.76 8.37 -58.06
C THR A 379 2.53 8.37 -57.14
N ILE A 380 2.76 8.59 -55.85
CA ILE A 380 1.70 8.64 -54.85
C ILE A 380 0.69 9.74 -55.25
N PRO A 381 -0.63 9.46 -55.22
CA PRO A 381 -1.65 10.42 -55.61
C PRO A 381 -1.52 11.75 -54.85
N GLY A 382 -1.40 12.86 -55.60
CA GLY A 382 -1.31 14.20 -55.01
C GLY A 382 0.07 14.60 -54.49
N PHE A 383 1.13 13.84 -54.80
CA PHE A 383 2.50 14.18 -54.38
C PHE A 383 2.94 15.59 -54.84
N ALA A 384 3.47 16.37 -53.89
CA ALA A 384 4.15 17.64 -54.09
C ALA A 384 5.21 17.84 -52.99
N GLU A 385 6.33 18.51 -53.30
CA GLU A 385 7.49 18.58 -52.39
C GLU A 385 7.15 19.11 -50.99
N GLU A 386 6.21 20.07 -50.90
CA GLU A 386 5.77 20.71 -49.65
C GLU A 386 4.64 19.96 -48.93
N THR A 387 4.07 18.93 -49.56
CA THR A 387 2.97 18.15 -48.97
C THR A 387 3.56 17.03 -48.12
N ILE A 388 3.23 17.04 -46.82
CA ILE A 388 3.86 16.18 -45.82
C ILE A 388 3.02 14.94 -45.46
N SER A 389 1.82 14.78 -46.02
CA SER A 389 0.92 13.68 -45.67
C SER A 389 0.12 13.17 -46.86
N TYR A 390 0.02 11.85 -46.98
CA TYR A 390 -0.63 11.14 -48.08
C TYR A 390 -1.46 9.95 -47.57
N ASP A 391 -2.53 9.62 -48.29
CA ASP A 391 -3.42 8.51 -47.96
C ASP A 391 -3.39 7.43 -49.04
N MET A 392 -3.06 6.21 -48.60
CA MET A 392 -2.99 4.95 -49.32
C MET A 392 -3.63 3.83 -48.46
N SER A 393 -4.61 4.15 -47.61
CA SER A 393 -5.20 3.25 -46.58
C SER A 393 -5.81 1.95 -47.13
N SER A 394 -6.00 1.85 -48.44
CA SER A 394 -6.49 0.65 -49.14
C SER A 394 -5.38 -0.34 -49.52
N VAL A 395 -4.11 0.04 -49.37
CA VAL A 395 -2.94 -0.68 -49.88
C VAL A 395 -2.10 -1.22 -48.72
N VAL A 396 -1.75 -2.51 -48.73
CA VAL A 396 -0.82 -3.11 -47.75
C VAL A 396 0.60 -2.70 -48.10
N PHE A 397 1.36 -2.22 -47.12
CA PHE A 397 2.75 -1.81 -47.35
C PHE A 397 3.68 -3.00 -47.58
N ASP A 398 4.57 -2.82 -48.55
CA ASP A 398 5.71 -3.66 -48.92
C ASP A 398 6.83 -2.69 -49.28
N GLU A 399 7.92 -2.76 -48.52
CA GLU A 399 9.07 -1.86 -48.66
C GLU A 399 9.74 -1.98 -50.03
N ASN A 400 9.69 -3.14 -50.68
CA ASN A 400 10.31 -3.35 -51.99
C ASN A 400 9.65 -2.55 -53.11
N LEU A 401 8.43 -2.05 -52.87
CA LEU A 401 7.66 -1.26 -53.82
C LEU A 401 7.85 0.24 -53.63
N LEU A 402 8.49 0.66 -52.53
CA LEU A 402 8.76 2.07 -52.23
C LEU A 402 9.97 2.58 -53.02
N THR A 403 9.79 3.65 -53.78
CA THR A 403 10.90 4.35 -54.44
C THR A 403 10.73 5.86 -54.34
N TYR A 404 11.84 6.62 -54.35
CA TYR A 404 11.82 8.08 -54.21
C TYR A 404 13.00 8.73 -54.95
N THR A 405 12.84 10.00 -55.32
CA THR A 405 13.89 10.85 -55.90
C THR A 405 14.20 11.99 -54.95
N LYS A 406 15.48 12.20 -54.63
CA LYS A 406 15.91 13.30 -53.75
C LYS A 406 15.95 14.61 -54.55
N SER A 407 15.52 15.73 -53.95
CA SER A 407 15.69 17.05 -54.58
C SER A 407 17.16 17.47 -54.59
N ASP A 408 17.94 17.08 -53.56
CA ASP A 408 19.40 17.20 -53.54
C ASP A 408 20.06 15.79 -53.48
N PRO A 409 20.92 15.42 -54.44
CA PRO A 409 21.60 14.12 -54.48
C PRO A 409 22.45 13.79 -53.24
N THR A 410 22.92 14.81 -52.52
CA THR A 410 23.77 14.66 -51.33
C THR A 410 22.97 14.44 -50.04
N SER A 411 21.64 14.55 -50.11
CA SER A 411 20.75 14.35 -48.97
C SER A 411 20.69 12.89 -48.53
N THR A 412 20.44 12.67 -47.24
CA THR A 412 20.20 11.33 -46.71
C THR A 412 18.70 11.13 -46.52
N VAL A 413 18.19 9.98 -46.95
CA VAL A 413 16.78 9.61 -46.73
C VAL A 413 16.77 8.40 -45.82
N LYS A 414 15.95 8.45 -44.78
CA LYS A 414 15.58 7.28 -43.98
C LYS A 414 14.07 7.17 -43.99
N HIS A 415 13.58 5.95 -43.93
CA HIS A 415 12.15 5.71 -43.77
C HIS A 415 11.93 4.63 -42.73
N ILE A 416 10.79 4.71 -42.05
CA ILE A 416 10.34 3.72 -41.09
C ILE A 416 8.85 3.50 -41.31
N PHE A 417 8.46 2.25 -41.47
CA PHE A 417 7.05 1.88 -41.58
C PHE A 417 6.55 1.38 -40.23
N ASN A 418 5.54 2.06 -39.68
CA ASN A 418 4.80 1.57 -38.54
C ASN A 418 3.70 0.64 -39.04
N LYS A 419 3.97 -0.67 -38.95
CA LYS A 419 3.02 -1.74 -39.32
C LYS A 419 1.69 -1.69 -38.57
N ILE A 420 1.66 -1.11 -37.36
CA ILE A 420 0.49 -1.06 -36.48
C ILE A 420 -0.44 0.08 -36.89
N THR A 421 0.10 1.28 -37.06
CA THR A 421 -0.70 2.43 -37.51
C THR A 421 -0.91 2.45 -39.02
N GLY A 422 -0.14 1.64 -39.77
CA GLY A 422 -0.08 1.73 -41.23
C GLY A 422 0.69 2.96 -41.73
N ILE A 423 1.38 3.72 -40.88
CA ILE A 423 2.05 4.96 -41.30
C ILE A 423 3.51 4.70 -41.68
N LEU A 424 3.86 4.97 -42.94
CA LEU A 424 5.24 5.14 -43.39
C LEU A 424 5.70 6.57 -43.11
N THR A 425 6.75 6.75 -42.31
CA THR A 425 7.42 8.03 -42.10
C THR A 425 8.73 8.06 -42.88
N ILE A 426 8.96 9.09 -43.69
CA ILE A 426 10.17 9.27 -44.49
C ILE A 426 10.81 10.59 -44.07
N ASN A 427 12.02 10.51 -43.53
CA ASN A 427 12.83 11.63 -43.09
C ASN A 427 13.90 11.94 -44.14
N VAL A 428 13.92 13.18 -44.63
CA VAL A 428 14.92 13.69 -45.58
C VAL A 428 15.83 14.70 -44.91
N TYR A 429 17.07 14.29 -44.71
CA TYR A 429 18.11 15.07 -44.06
C TYR A 429 18.97 15.80 -45.11
N GLY A 430 19.44 17.00 -44.78
CA GLY A 430 20.39 17.74 -45.59
C GLY A 430 21.78 17.10 -45.66
N SER A 431 22.71 17.75 -46.38
CA SER A 431 24.06 17.25 -46.63
C SER A 431 24.96 17.14 -45.39
N ASP A 432 24.55 17.74 -44.26
CA ASP A 432 25.26 17.74 -42.98
C ASP A 432 24.82 16.59 -42.04
N TYR A 433 24.00 15.65 -42.53
CA TYR A 433 23.62 14.45 -41.77
C TYR A 433 24.84 13.61 -41.35
N VAL A 434 24.92 13.27 -40.07
CA VAL A 434 25.95 12.37 -39.50
C VAL A 434 25.28 11.07 -39.06
N ALA A 435 25.76 9.94 -39.56
CA ALA A 435 25.25 8.61 -39.19
C ALA A 435 25.45 8.35 -37.69
N GLY A 436 24.38 7.96 -36.99
CA GLY A 436 24.40 7.69 -35.53
C GLY A 436 23.88 8.83 -34.65
N ILE A 437 23.65 10.03 -35.21
CA ILE A 437 23.01 11.16 -34.50
C ILE A 437 21.66 11.43 -35.19
N GLU A 438 20.54 11.21 -34.49
CA GLU A 438 19.22 11.58 -35.02
C GLU A 438 19.03 13.10 -34.93
N SER A 439 19.03 13.77 -36.08
CA SER A 439 18.66 15.18 -36.17
C SER A 439 17.16 15.29 -36.49
N PRO A 440 16.29 15.85 -35.64
CA PRO A 440 14.89 16.11 -36.00
C PRO A 440 14.76 17.24 -37.02
N ASN A 441 15.87 17.81 -37.49
CA ASN A 441 15.93 18.87 -38.46
C ASN A 441 15.96 18.28 -39.90
N CYS A 442 14.89 17.55 -40.26
CA CYS A 442 14.68 16.86 -41.53
C CYS A 442 13.27 17.15 -42.10
N HIS A 443 13.08 17.06 -43.42
CA HIS A 443 11.74 17.14 -44.00
C HIS A 443 11.06 15.79 -43.88
N VAL A 444 9.84 15.76 -43.33
CA VAL A 444 9.15 14.52 -42.97
C VAL A 444 7.92 14.32 -43.85
N TYR A 445 7.91 13.25 -44.64
CA TYR A 445 6.72 12.78 -45.36
C TYR A 445 6.05 11.65 -44.58
N LYS A 446 4.73 11.65 -44.50
CA LYS A 446 3.92 10.56 -43.91
C LYS A 446 2.99 9.97 -44.97
N VAL A 447 2.97 8.65 -45.13
CA VAL A 447 2.03 7.95 -46.03
C VAL A 447 1.25 6.94 -45.21
N GLN A 448 -0.06 7.10 -45.16
CA GLN A 448 -0.97 6.17 -44.49
C GLN A 448 -1.28 4.99 -45.42
N PHE A 449 -0.72 3.82 -45.16
CA PHE A 449 -1.09 2.54 -45.78
C PHE A 449 -2.14 1.81 -44.94
N LYS A 450 -2.62 0.67 -45.44
CA LYS A 450 -3.47 -0.25 -44.69
C LYS A 450 -2.70 -0.77 -43.46
N PRO A 451 -3.21 -0.56 -42.24
CA PRO A 451 -2.65 -1.15 -41.01
C PRO A 451 -2.57 -2.68 -41.08
N ALA A 452 -1.54 -3.28 -40.47
CA ALA A 452 -1.47 -4.73 -40.31
C ALA A 452 -2.58 -5.19 -39.35
N ALA A 453 -3.26 -6.29 -39.68
CA ALA A 453 -4.30 -6.84 -38.82
C ALA A 453 -3.68 -7.40 -37.52
N ALA A 454 -4.01 -6.77 -36.38
CA ALA A 454 -4.41 -7.35 -35.09
C ALA A 454 -3.65 -8.58 -34.49
N SER A 455 -2.40 -8.88 -34.86
CA SER A 455 -1.71 -10.09 -34.37
C SER A 455 -0.64 -9.89 -33.29
N GLU A 456 -0.44 -8.68 -32.74
CA GLU A 456 0.52 -8.41 -31.65
C GLU A 456 -0.12 -7.87 -30.34
N TYR A 457 -1.44 -7.65 -30.34
CA TYR A 457 -2.21 -7.25 -29.17
C TYR A 457 -3.01 -8.42 -28.62
N THR A 458 -3.02 -8.57 -27.29
CA THR A 458 -3.96 -9.43 -26.58
C THR A 458 -5.16 -8.58 -26.19
N SER A 459 -6.34 -8.91 -26.68
CA SER A 459 -7.59 -8.26 -26.28
C SER A 459 -8.09 -8.84 -24.97
N TYR A 460 -8.30 -7.95 -23.99
CA TYR A 460 -8.89 -8.29 -22.70
C TYR A 460 -10.31 -7.77 -22.65
N ILE A 461 -11.26 -8.69 -22.78
CA ILE A 461 -12.70 -8.40 -22.77
C ILE A 461 -13.23 -8.29 -21.35
N GLY A 462 -14.14 -7.36 -21.12
CA GLY A 462 -14.76 -7.17 -19.81
C GLY A 462 -15.90 -6.17 -19.81
N LYS A 463 -16.43 -5.89 -18.62
CA LYS A 463 -17.34 -4.79 -18.34
C LYS A 463 -16.56 -3.49 -18.25
N LEU A 464 -16.75 -2.60 -19.22
CA LEU A 464 -16.17 -1.27 -19.19
C LEU A 464 -17.17 -0.29 -18.53
N ALA A 465 -16.81 0.29 -17.40
CA ALA A 465 -17.59 1.30 -16.69
C ALA A 465 -16.95 2.68 -16.87
N ILE A 466 -17.73 3.67 -17.28
CA ILE A 466 -17.27 5.06 -17.45
C ILE A 466 -17.99 5.93 -16.43
N LYS A 467 -17.22 6.51 -15.51
CA LYS A 467 -17.70 7.38 -14.43
C LYS A 467 -17.24 8.81 -14.68
N MET A 468 -18.07 9.81 -14.38
CA MET A 468 -17.71 11.22 -14.46
C MET A 468 -18.54 12.04 -13.47
N GLY A 469 -17.91 12.98 -12.77
CA GLY A 469 -18.63 13.94 -11.91
C GLY A 469 -19.52 13.29 -10.84
N GLY A 470 -19.16 12.09 -10.37
CA GLY A 470 -19.96 11.33 -9.39
C GLY A 470 -21.14 10.54 -9.99
N GLN A 471 -21.18 10.36 -11.31
CA GLN A 471 -22.22 9.58 -12.00
C GLN A 471 -21.59 8.44 -12.81
N LEU A 472 -22.29 7.30 -12.90
CA LEU A 472 -21.97 6.22 -13.84
C LEU A 472 -22.65 6.54 -15.16
N LEU A 473 -21.90 6.94 -16.18
CA LEU A 473 -22.47 7.36 -17.46
C LEU A 473 -22.80 6.19 -18.38
N ASN A 474 -21.94 5.18 -18.37
CA ASN A 474 -22.10 3.99 -19.19
C ASN A 474 -21.47 2.80 -18.46
N ILE A 475 -22.08 1.63 -18.67
CA ILE A 475 -21.44 0.35 -18.41
C ILE A 475 -21.81 -0.61 -19.54
N SER A 476 -20.81 -1.20 -20.18
CA SER A 476 -21.01 -2.03 -21.37
C SER A 476 -22.01 -3.16 -21.09
N ASN A 477 -23.09 -3.23 -21.88
CA ASN A 477 -24.15 -4.22 -21.71
C ASN A 477 -23.95 -5.49 -22.57
N GLU A 478 -23.06 -5.44 -23.55
CA GLU A 478 -22.71 -6.54 -24.45
C GLU A 478 -21.31 -7.12 -24.16
N ILE A 479 -21.08 -8.35 -24.65
CA ILE A 479 -19.76 -8.96 -24.65
C ILE A 479 -18.97 -8.39 -25.82
N GLY A 480 -17.83 -7.73 -25.57
CA GLY A 480 -16.92 -7.35 -26.66
C GLY A 480 -16.19 -6.02 -26.55
N GLU A 481 -16.43 -5.21 -25.53
CA GLU A 481 -15.54 -4.08 -25.24
C GLU A 481 -14.25 -4.60 -24.62
N SER A 482 -13.11 -4.16 -25.14
CA SER A 482 -11.80 -4.65 -24.73
C SER A 482 -10.79 -3.53 -24.59
N ILE A 483 -9.88 -3.73 -23.65
CA ILE A 483 -8.58 -3.07 -23.65
C ILE A 483 -7.59 -4.02 -24.32
N GLU A 484 -6.75 -3.47 -25.19
CA GLU A 484 -5.75 -4.22 -25.95
C GLU A 484 -4.37 -3.90 -25.40
N ILE A 485 -3.57 -4.94 -25.11
CA ILE A 485 -2.21 -4.78 -24.57
C ILE A 485 -1.23 -5.58 -25.42
N THR A 486 -0.09 -4.98 -25.76
CA THR A 486 0.99 -5.67 -26.48
C THR A 486 1.62 -6.78 -25.64
N SER A 487 2.39 -7.66 -26.28
CA SER A 487 3.30 -8.55 -25.54
C SER A 487 4.33 -7.72 -24.75
N ILE A 488 4.72 -8.22 -23.57
CA ILE A 488 5.74 -7.56 -22.73
C ILE A 488 7.09 -7.65 -23.44
N LEU A 489 7.74 -6.50 -23.66
CA LEU A 489 9.10 -6.38 -24.17
C LEU A 489 9.87 -5.42 -23.25
N ASP A 490 11.03 -5.83 -22.74
CA ASP A 490 11.85 -5.03 -21.81
C ASP A 490 11.08 -4.44 -20.62
N ASN A 491 10.19 -5.25 -20.02
CA ASN A 491 9.29 -4.86 -18.92
C ASN A 491 8.36 -3.68 -19.26
N LYS A 492 8.01 -3.53 -20.54
CA LYS A 492 7.07 -2.52 -21.01
C LYS A 492 6.01 -3.10 -21.93
N VAL A 493 4.87 -2.44 -21.97
CA VAL A 493 3.76 -2.69 -22.89
C VAL A 493 3.17 -1.39 -23.40
N ASP A 494 2.48 -1.46 -24.53
CA ASP A 494 1.53 -0.42 -24.94
C ASP A 494 0.10 -0.89 -24.63
N LEU A 495 -0.74 0.03 -24.17
CA LEU A 495 -2.14 -0.20 -23.87
C LEU A 495 -3.01 0.70 -24.74
N GLN A 496 -4.06 0.12 -25.33
CA GLN A 496 -5.07 0.85 -26.09
C GLN A 496 -6.48 0.55 -25.58
N LEU A 497 -7.28 1.60 -25.44
CA LEU A 497 -8.74 1.50 -25.40
C LEU A 497 -9.28 2.05 -26.72
N SER A 498 -9.75 1.15 -27.57
CA SER A 498 -10.24 1.46 -28.91
C SER A 498 -11.67 2.02 -28.87
N ASN A 499 -11.98 2.96 -29.75
CA ASN A 499 -13.30 3.56 -29.91
C ASN A 499 -13.86 4.18 -28.62
N PHE A 500 -13.01 4.83 -27.82
CA PHE A 500 -13.44 5.53 -26.62
C PHE A 500 -14.55 6.52 -26.98
N SER A 501 -15.75 6.23 -26.49
CA SER A 501 -16.95 6.97 -26.83
C SER A 501 -17.46 7.70 -25.60
N PHE A 502 -17.78 8.97 -25.78
CA PHE A 502 -18.19 9.88 -24.73
C PHE A 502 -19.24 10.85 -25.27
N MET A 503 -20.30 11.09 -24.50
CA MET A 503 -21.45 11.92 -24.92
C MET A 503 -22.08 11.50 -26.26
N GLY A 504 -22.04 10.20 -26.58
CA GLY A 504 -22.61 9.66 -27.83
C GLY A 504 -21.75 9.90 -29.07
N ALA A 505 -20.56 10.48 -28.90
CA ALA A 505 -19.56 10.61 -29.94
C ALA A 505 -18.43 9.62 -29.69
N ASN A 506 -17.99 8.92 -30.74
CA ASN A 506 -16.71 8.23 -30.71
C ASN A 506 -15.62 9.32 -30.74
N LEU A 507 -14.90 9.47 -29.63
CA LEU A 507 -13.85 10.47 -29.50
C LEU A 507 -12.55 10.00 -30.16
N GLY A 508 -12.36 8.70 -30.35
CA GLY A 508 -11.15 8.10 -30.88
C GLY A 508 -10.54 7.12 -29.89
N ASP A 509 -9.28 6.78 -30.07
CA ASP A 509 -8.61 5.79 -29.24
C ASP A 509 -7.81 6.44 -28.11
N ILE A 510 -7.81 5.82 -26.94
CA ILE A 510 -6.88 6.16 -25.87
C ILE A 510 -5.67 5.24 -26.02
N TYR A 511 -4.48 5.84 -26.17
CA TYR A 511 -3.22 5.12 -26.28
C TYR A 511 -2.27 5.53 -25.16
N LEU A 512 -1.79 4.55 -24.39
CA LEU A 512 -0.71 4.70 -23.41
C LEU A 512 0.48 3.89 -23.89
N LYS A 513 1.65 4.52 -24.02
CA LYS A 513 2.85 3.88 -24.57
C LYS A 513 3.88 3.63 -23.48
N ASP A 514 4.79 2.68 -23.69
CA ASP A 514 5.93 2.47 -22.79
C ASP A 514 5.51 2.26 -21.31
N VAL A 515 4.34 1.66 -21.08
CA VAL A 515 3.80 1.41 -19.74
C VAL A 515 4.68 0.38 -19.06
N SER A 516 5.32 0.78 -17.96
CA SER A 516 6.18 -0.11 -17.18
C SER A 516 5.35 -1.21 -16.53
N VAL A 517 5.86 -2.43 -16.59
CA VAL A 517 5.32 -3.62 -15.92
C VAL A 517 6.26 -4.01 -14.80
N ASP A 518 5.73 -4.12 -13.58
CA ASP A 518 6.52 -4.56 -12.43
C ASP A 518 6.65 -6.10 -12.36
N SER A 519 7.37 -6.59 -11.35
CA SER A 519 7.59 -8.01 -11.13
C SER A 519 6.32 -8.82 -10.83
N GLU A 520 5.23 -8.16 -10.47
CA GLU A 520 3.93 -8.76 -10.17
C GLU A 520 2.98 -8.68 -11.39
N GLY A 521 3.44 -8.12 -12.52
CA GLY A 521 2.63 -7.92 -13.72
C GLY A 521 1.71 -6.71 -13.64
N ARG A 522 1.89 -5.83 -12.65
CA ARG A 522 1.11 -4.60 -12.50
C ARG A 522 1.69 -3.50 -13.40
N MET A 523 0.78 -2.76 -14.01
CA MET A 523 1.03 -1.70 -14.97
C MET A 523 0.59 -0.37 -14.35
N ILE A 524 1.55 0.49 -14.05
CA ILE A 524 1.29 1.83 -13.50
C ILE A 524 1.98 2.85 -14.38
N THR A 525 1.25 3.88 -14.81
CA THR A 525 1.83 4.99 -15.57
C THR A 525 1.09 6.31 -15.32
N SER A 526 1.78 7.41 -15.62
CA SER A 526 1.22 8.75 -15.70
C SER A 526 1.73 9.38 -16.99
N GLN A 527 0.81 9.72 -17.89
CA GLN A 527 1.11 10.26 -19.21
C GLN A 527 0.18 11.42 -19.53
N VAL A 528 0.63 12.34 -20.39
CA VAL A 528 -0.23 13.34 -21.00
C VAL A 528 -0.42 12.94 -22.45
N ILE A 529 -1.66 12.67 -22.85
CA ILE A 529 -2.00 12.20 -24.19
C ILE A 529 -2.90 13.19 -24.93
N THR A 530 -3.04 12.99 -26.23
CA THR A 530 -4.09 13.58 -27.06
C THR A 530 -4.86 12.44 -27.72
N ILE A 531 -6.17 12.61 -27.90
CA ILE A 531 -7.00 11.64 -28.63
C ILE A 531 -7.11 12.12 -30.08
N ASP A 532 -6.87 11.23 -31.04
CA ASP A 532 -6.99 11.55 -32.46
C ASP A 532 -8.47 11.66 -32.90
N GLY A 533 -8.73 12.32 -34.03
CA GLY A 533 -10.09 12.43 -34.58
C GLY A 533 -10.97 13.42 -33.82
N ALA A 534 -12.20 13.02 -33.47
CA ALA A 534 -13.18 13.92 -32.84
C ALA A 534 -12.78 14.35 -31.42
N GLY A 535 -11.98 13.54 -30.72
CA GLY A 535 -11.45 13.80 -29.39
C GLY A 535 -10.30 14.80 -29.36
N ALA A 536 -9.74 15.19 -30.51
CA ALA A 536 -8.64 16.15 -30.57
C ALA A 536 -9.00 17.51 -29.95
N SER A 537 -10.29 17.87 -29.96
CA SER A 537 -10.79 19.10 -29.32
C SER A 537 -10.69 19.10 -27.80
N LEU A 538 -10.44 17.95 -27.16
CA LEU A 538 -10.24 17.84 -25.71
C LEU A 538 -8.82 18.28 -25.29
N GLY A 539 -7.91 18.47 -26.25
CA GLY A 539 -6.56 18.92 -25.99
C GLY A 539 -5.71 17.90 -25.25
N ASN A 540 -4.79 18.39 -24.41
CA ASN A 540 -3.91 17.56 -23.60
C ASN A 540 -4.66 16.98 -22.41
N LEU A 541 -4.64 15.66 -22.29
CA LEU A 541 -5.31 14.90 -21.24
C LEU A 541 -4.28 14.21 -20.36
N PRO A 542 -4.07 14.67 -19.11
CA PRO A 542 -3.37 13.88 -18.11
C PRO A 542 -4.14 12.59 -17.83
N VAL A 543 -3.46 11.46 -17.95
CA VAL A 543 -3.99 10.12 -17.76
C VAL A 543 -3.09 9.35 -16.80
N THR A 544 -3.69 8.73 -15.79
CA THR A 544 -3.03 7.73 -14.95
C THR A 544 -3.66 6.37 -15.14
N LEU A 545 -2.83 5.33 -15.13
CA LEU A 545 -3.25 3.93 -15.24
C LEU A 545 -2.85 3.18 -13.97
N ASP A 546 -3.76 2.32 -13.50
CA ASP A 546 -3.46 1.21 -12.59
C ASP A 546 -4.14 -0.05 -13.13
N ALA A 547 -3.36 -1.00 -13.61
CA ALA A 547 -3.87 -2.23 -14.19
C ALA A 547 -3.06 -3.47 -13.79
N ILE A 548 -3.70 -4.63 -13.76
CA ILE A 548 -3.05 -5.91 -13.44
C ILE A 548 -3.73 -7.04 -14.20
N ILE A 549 -2.92 -8.00 -14.68
CA ILE A 549 -3.40 -9.23 -15.30
C ILE A 549 -3.29 -10.35 -14.28
N VAL A 550 -4.41 -10.95 -13.90
CA VAL A 550 -4.47 -12.10 -12.99
C VAL A 550 -5.17 -13.25 -13.71
N ASN A 551 -4.53 -14.41 -13.78
CA ASN A 551 -5.06 -15.60 -14.46
C ASN A 551 -5.50 -15.36 -15.92
N GLY A 552 -4.80 -14.45 -16.64
CA GLY A 552 -5.11 -14.10 -18.03
C GLY A 552 -6.25 -13.10 -18.21
N GLU A 553 -6.78 -12.54 -17.12
CA GLU A 553 -7.84 -11.53 -17.16
C GLU A 553 -7.33 -10.18 -16.64
N LEU A 554 -7.73 -9.09 -17.32
CA LEU A 554 -7.28 -7.73 -17.00
C LEU A 554 -8.27 -7.02 -16.08
N ARG A 555 -7.75 -6.48 -14.98
CA ARG A 555 -8.41 -5.41 -14.21
C ARG A 555 -7.67 -4.12 -14.50
N ALA A 556 -8.38 -3.06 -14.87
CA ALA A 556 -7.76 -1.78 -15.20
C ALA A 556 -8.60 -0.60 -14.68
N SER A 557 -7.93 0.43 -14.18
CA SER A 557 -8.48 1.74 -13.86
C SER A 557 -7.67 2.79 -14.61
N ILE A 558 -8.34 3.53 -15.49
CA ILE A 558 -7.78 4.64 -16.27
C ILE A 558 -8.45 5.91 -15.76
N SER A 559 -7.69 6.78 -15.12
CA SER A 559 -8.16 8.08 -14.66
C SER A 559 -7.70 9.16 -15.63
N ILE A 560 -8.65 9.91 -16.20
CA ILE A 560 -8.43 10.97 -17.17
C ILE A 560 -8.87 12.29 -16.53
N LEU A 561 -7.99 13.29 -16.53
CA LEU A 561 -8.32 14.63 -16.05
C LEU A 561 -8.64 15.53 -17.24
N TRP A 562 -9.92 15.84 -17.46
CA TRP A 562 -10.34 16.70 -18.55
C TRP A 562 -10.52 18.14 -18.07
N SER A 563 -9.84 19.10 -18.70
CA SER A 563 -10.03 20.53 -18.45
C SER A 563 -11.09 21.08 -19.41
N MET A 564 -12.27 21.41 -18.87
CA MET A 564 -13.34 22.04 -19.65
C MET A 564 -13.01 23.52 -19.93
N ASP A 565 -12.37 24.19 -18.97
CA ASP A 565 -11.85 25.55 -19.07
C ASP A 565 -10.67 25.75 -18.09
N GLU A 566 -10.11 26.97 -18.02
CA GLU A 566 -8.96 27.29 -17.16
C GLU A 566 -9.19 27.04 -15.66
N ASN A 567 -10.44 26.94 -15.20
CA ASN A 567 -10.80 26.81 -13.80
C ASN A 567 -11.57 25.51 -13.48
N THR A 568 -12.03 24.78 -14.49
CA THR A 568 -12.90 23.61 -14.32
C THR A 568 -12.23 22.35 -14.85
N GLN A 569 -11.83 21.48 -13.92
CA GLN A 569 -11.34 20.14 -14.21
C GLN A 569 -12.38 19.10 -13.83
N ILE A 570 -12.63 18.15 -14.72
CA ILE A 570 -13.60 17.08 -14.57
C ILE A 570 -12.86 15.75 -14.65
N PRO A 571 -12.84 14.95 -13.56
CA PRO A 571 -12.27 13.62 -13.61
C PRO A 571 -13.22 12.65 -14.33
N ILE A 572 -12.67 11.89 -15.26
CA ILE A 572 -13.31 10.76 -15.91
C ILE A 572 -12.56 9.51 -15.44
N GLN A 573 -13.28 8.51 -14.95
CA GLN A 573 -12.72 7.21 -14.59
C GLN A 573 -13.26 6.16 -15.55
N VAL A 574 -12.37 5.37 -16.13
CA VAL A 574 -12.72 4.22 -16.96
C VAL A 574 -12.19 2.96 -16.26
N GLU A 575 -13.09 2.08 -15.89
CA GLU A 575 -12.77 0.84 -15.18
C GLU A 575 -13.13 -0.37 -16.04
N LEU A 576 -12.19 -1.30 -16.23
CA LEU A 576 -12.45 -2.58 -16.85
C LEU A 576 -12.52 -3.68 -15.78
N TYR A 577 -13.69 -4.30 -15.67
CA TYR A 577 -13.93 -5.46 -14.83
C TYR A 577 -14.00 -6.73 -15.68
N PRO A 578 -13.21 -7.78 -15.41
CA PRO A 578 -13.41 -9.10 -16.05
C PRO A 578 -14.84 -9.61 -15.84
N TYR A 579 -15.39 -10.34 -16.80
CA TYR A 579 -16.73 -10.96 -16.62
C TYR A 579 -16.78 -11.96 -15.46
N SER A 580 -15.63 -12.52 -15.08
CA SER A 580 -15.44 -13.41 -13.93
C SER A 580 -15.33 -12.68 -12.58
N THR A 581 -15.39 -11.34 -12.57
CA THR A 581 -15.12 -10.56 -11.35
C THR A 581 -16.01 -10.99 -10.20
N THR A 582 -15.45 -11.00 -9.00
CA THR A 582 -16.17 -11.29 -7.74
C THR A 582 -16.96 -10.09 -7.24
N ASN A 583 -16.68 -8.89 -7.74
CA ASN A 583 -17.42 -7.68 -7.38
C ASN A 583 -17.29 -6.58 -8.45
N ILE A 584 -18.27 -5.67 -8.43
CA ILE A 584 -18.25 -4.37 -9.09
C ILE A 584 -18.57 -3.31 -8.04
N ASP A 585 -17.76 -2.26 -7.94
CA ASP A 585 -17.95 -1.18 -6.98
C ASP A 585 -18.37 0.13 -7.65
N LEU A 586 -19.64 0.47 -7.46
CA LEU A 586 -20.30 1.68 -7.96
C LEU A 586 -20.90 2.48 -6.80
N SER A 587 -20.39 2.28 -5.58
CA SER A 587 -20.93 2.92 -4.39
C SER A 587 -20.62 4.42 -4.29
N ASP A 588 -19.67 4.91 -5.09
CA ASP A 588 -19.23 6.29 -5.20
C ASP A 588 -19.98 7.10 -6.28
N VAL A 589 -20.87 6.45 -7.04
CA VAL A 589 -21.55 7.07 -8.18
C VAL A 589 -23.07 6.86 -8.16
N THR A 590 -23.80 7.85 -8.71
CA THR A 590 -25.22 7.69 -9.03
C THR A 590 -25.39 6.91 -10.33
N LEU A 591 -26.35 5.97 -10.39
CA LEU A 591 -26.61 5.12 -11.56
C LEU A 591 -27.56 5.80 -12.56
N VAL A 592 -27.03 6.77 -13.31
CA VAL A 592 -27.81 7.56 -14.26
C VAL A 592 -27.00 7.76 -15.53
N ASP A 593 -27.57 7.40 -16.67
CA ASP A 593 -26.92 7.54 -17.97
C ASP A 593 -26.81 9.01 -18.40
N MET A 594 -26.17 9.23 -19.55
CA MET A 594 -25.94 10.59 -20.07
C MET A 594 -27.22 11.34 -20.46
N SER A 595 -28.36 10.66 -20.61
CA SER A 595 -29.66 11.29 -20.87
C SER A 595 -30.40 11.66 -19.58
N GLY A 596 -29.86 11.28 -18.42
CA GLY A 596 -30.51 11.46 -17.13
C GLY A 596 -31.43 10.30 -16.75
N GLU A 597 -31.43 9.21 -17.54
CA GLU A 597 -32.26 8.03 -17.30
C GLU A 597 -31.54 7.04 -16.37
N PRO A 598 -32.25 6.35 -15.47
CA PRO A 598 -31.62 5.38 -14.56
C PRO A 598 -30.95 4.23 -15.31
N ILE A 599 -29.71 3.90 -14.93
CA ILE A 599 -29.06 2.66 -15.37
C ILE A 599 -29.56 1.51 -14.51
N GLU A 600 -30.24 0.55 -15.13
CA GLU A 600 -30.78 -0.61 -14.43
C GLU A 600 -29.68 -1.55 -13.91
N ILE A 601 -29.88 -2.11 -12.73
CA ILE A 601 -28.98 -3.11 -12.12
C ILE A 601 -28.84 -4.36 -13.00
N ALA A 602 -29.89 -4.74 -13.73
CA ALA A 602 -29.85 -5.84 -14.69
C ALA A 602 -28.76 -5.62 -15.76
N THR A 603 -28.58 -4.39 -16.24
CA THR A 603 -27.55 -4.01 -17.22
C THR A 603 -26.14 -4.18 -16.66
N ILE A 604 -25.93 -3.78 -15.40
CA ILE A 604 -24.65 -3.95 -14.70
C ILE A 604 -24.29 -5.44 -14.59
N LYS A 605 -25.27 -6.29 -14.27
CA LYS A 605 -25.07 -7.73 -14.09
C LYS A 605 -25.00 -8.54 -15.37
N ALA A 606 -25.60 -8.06 -16.46
CA ALA A 606 -25.71 -8.82 -17.71
C ALA A 606 -24.33 -9.28 -18.21
N GLY A 607 -24.16 -10.56 -18.53
CA GLY A 607 -22.89 -11.08 -19.07
C GLY A 607 -21.80 -11.39 -18.03
N LEU A 608 -22.00 -11.08 -16.75
CA LEU A 608 -21.11 -11.59 -15.69
C LEU A 608 -21.21 -13.11 -15.62
N THR A 609 -20.05 -13.79 -15.59
CA THR A 609 -19.95 -15.24 -15.53
C THR A 609 -19.81 -15.75 -14.10
N ASN A 610 -19.31 -14.91 -13.20
CA ASN A 610 -19.27 -15.22 -11.78
C ASN A 610 -20.62 -14.91 -11.12
N THR A 611 -21.38 -15.98 -10.84
CA THR A 611 -22.70 -15.88 -10.21
C THR A 611 -22.66 -15.37 -8.76
N ASN A 612 -21.50 -15.38 -8.12
CA ASN A 612 -21.25 -14.84 -6.78
C ASN A 612 -20.83 -13.36 -6.80
N CYS A 613 -20.78 -12.72 -7.97
CA CYS A 613 -20.37 -11.32 -8.09
C CYS A 613 -21.27 -10.40 -7.24
N LEU A 614 -20.65 -9.64 -6.34
CA LEU A 614 -21.30 -8.64 -5.52
C LEU A 614 -21.31 -7.27 -6.21
N VAL A 615 -22.47 -6.64 -6.33
CA VAL A 615 -22.59 -5.29 -6.92
C VAL A 615 -22.85 -4.29 -5.80
N TYR A 616 -21.88 -3.41 -5.54
CA TYR A 616 -22.01 -2.33 -4.56
C TYR A 616 -22.52 -1.07 -5.26
N VAL A 617 -23.58 -0.48 -4.72
CA VAL A 617 -24.21 0.74 -5.24
C VAL A 617 -24.40 1.76 -4.12
N GLN A 618 -24.59 3.02 -4.50
CA GLN A 618 -24.73 4.11 -3.54
C GLN A 618 -25.90 3.87 -2.57
N ALA A 619 -25.75 4.30 -1.32
CA ALA A 619 -26.81 4.23 -0.32
C ALA A 619 -28.07 4.97 -0.80
N GLY A 620 -29.23 4.32 -0.67
CA GLY A 620 -30.52 4.87 -1.13
C GLY A 620 -30.87 4.58 -2.59
N THR A 621 -30.01 3.88 -3.34
CA THR A 621 -30.34 3.39 -4.70
C THR A 621 -31.55 2.45 -4.65
N GLU A 622 -32.58 2.74 -5.45
CA GLU A 622 -33.72 1.83 -5.60
C GLU A 622 -33.31 0.62 -6.44
N VAL A 623 -33.52 -0.57 -5.90
CA VAL A 623 -33.20 -1.83 -6.56
C VAL A 623 -34.49 -2.61 -6.76
N ALA A 624 -34.86 -2.88 -8.01
CA ALA A 624 -36.00 -3.72 -8.33
C ALA A 624 -35.84 -5.09 -7.67
N SER A 625 -36.90 -5.63 -7.08
CA SER A 625 -36.81 -6.87 -6.28
C SER A 625 -36.28 -8.08 -7.05
N ILE A 626 -36.52 -8.13 -8.37
CA ILE A 626 -36.00 -9.19 -9.24
C ILE A 626 -34.47 -9.14 -9.41
N ASP A 627 -33.89 -7.95 -9.28
CA ASP A 627 -32.46 -7.70 -9.44
C ASP A 627 -31.72 -7.57 -8.10
N ALA A 628 -32.42 -7.63 -6.97
CA ALA A 628 -31.87 -7.33 -5.64
C ALA A 628 -30.87 -8.37 -5.09
N THR A 629 -30.80 -9.56 -5.69
CA THR A 629 -29.89 -10.64 -5.25
C THR A 629 -28.44 -10.23 -5.46
N ASN A 630 -27.55 -10.39 -4.48
CA ASN A 630 -26.12 -10.02 -4.57
C ASN A 630 -25.87 -8.53 -4.85
N VAL A 631 -26.82 -7.66 -4.48
CA VAL A 631 -26.68 -6.19 -4.57
C VAL A 631 -26.61 -5.61 -3.17
N ILE A 632 -25.66 -4.71 -2.96
CA ILE A 632 -25.42 -4.02 -1.71
C ILE A 632 -25.64 -2.53 -1.93
N ALA A 633 -26.72 -1.98 -1.38
CA ALA A 633 -26.99 -0.54 -1.41
C ALA A 633 -26.47 0.09 -0.11
N GLY A 634 -25.38 0.84 -0.20
CA GLY A 634 -24.63 1.32 0.96
C GLY A 634 -23.99 0.15 1.70
N ASP A 635 -24.52 -0.21 2.87
CA ASP A 635 -24.06 -1.30 3.72
C ASP A 635 -25.12 -2.40 3.91
N LYS A 636 -26.17 -2.43 3.07
CA LYS A 636 -27.30 -3.36 3.21
C LYS A 636 -27.58 -4.15 1.94
N ALA A 637 -27.88 -5.42 2.11
CA ALA A 637 -28.33 -6.32 1.06
C ALA A 637 -29.62 -7.03 1.48
N ALA A 638 -30.62 -7.05 0.60
CA ALA A 638 -31.86 -7.79 0.86
C ALA A 638 -31.64 -9.31 0.78
N SER A 639 -30.85 -9.77 -0.19
CA SER A 639 -30.56 -11.18 -0.38
C SER A 639 -29.19 -11.39 -1.00
N ILE A 640 -28.39 -12.28 -0.40
CA ILE A 640 -27.15 -12.80 -0.97
C ILE A 640 -27.36 -14.29 -1.28
N VAL A 641 -27.05 -14.69 -2.51
CA VAL A 641 -27.12 -16.08 -2.98
C VAL A 641 -25.74 -16.48 -3.48
N ILE A 642 -25.13 -17.42 -2.79
CA ILE A 642 -23.82 -17.96 -3.08
C ILE A 642 -23.95 -19.33 -3.76
N THR A 643 -23.32 -19.44 -4.91
CA THR A 643 -23.15 -20.64 -5.72
C THR A 643 -21.88 -21.37 -5.31
N ASP A 644 -21.98 -22.68 -5.10
CA ASP A 644 -20.83 -23.51 -4.74
C ASP A 644 -19.75 -23.56 -5.84
N LYS A 645 -18.49 -23.66 -5.42
CA LYS A 645 -17.28 -23.69 -6.27
C LYS A 645 -17.08 -22.48 -7.18
N VAL A 646 -17.80 -21.38 -6.95
CA VAL A 646 -17.61 -20.12 -7.66
C VAL A 646 -16.89 -19.13 -6.73
N PRO A 647 -15.82 -18.45 -7.18
CA PRO A 647 -15.05 -17.55 -6.31
C PRO A 647 -15.90 -16.45 -5.67
N PHE A 648 -15.58 -16.08 -4.42
CA PHE A 648 -16.30 -15.06 -3.66
C PHE A 648 -15.32 -14.07 -3.01
N HIS A 649 -15.63 -12.78 -3.10
CA HIS A 649 -14.88 -11.75 -2.39
C HIS A 649 -15.77 -10.54 -2.12
N ALA A 650 -15.92 -10.22 -0.84
CA ALA A 650 -16.52 -8.99 -0.34
C ALA A 650 -15.42 -7.98 0.03
N PRO A 651 -15.10 -6.99 -0.82
CA PRO A 651 -14.10 -5.96 -0.52
C PRO A 651 -14.56 -4.97 0.56
N LYS A 652 -15.87 -4.87 0.79
CA LYS A 652 -16.48 -3.99 1.80
C LYS A 652 -17.46 -4.80 2.65
N ALA A 653 -17.47 -4.51 3.94
CA ALA A 653 -18.42 -5.13 4.87
C ALA A 653 -19.85 -4.62 4.61
N PHE A 654 -20.84 -5.49 4.84
CA PHE A 654 -22.26 -5.16 4.71
C PHE A 654 -23.11 -6.07 5.60
N THR A 655 -24.39 -5.76 5.74
CA THR A 655 -25.39 -6.58 6.45
C THR A 655 -26.39 -7.15 5.44
N ALA A 656 -26.63 -8.46 5.48
CA ALA A 656 -27.62 -9.12 4.66
C ALA A 656 -28.85 -9.53 5.47
N ASP A 657 -30.06 -9.21 4.98
CA ASP A 657 -31.31 -9.68 5.59
C ASP A 657 -31.47 -11.20 5.41
N ALA A 658 -31.02 -11.73 4.28
CA ALA A 658 -30.94 -13.16 4.00
C ALA A 658 -29.68 -13.49 3.21
N ILE A 659 -28.99 -14.55 3.61
CA ILE A 659 -27.88 -15.13 2.85
C ILE A 659 -28.07 -16.63 2.71
N SER A 660 -27.77 -17.18 1.53
CA SER A 660 -27.88 -18.61 1.26
C SER A 660 -26.68 -19.12 0.47
N TYR A 661 -26.32 -20.37 0.72
CA TYR A 661 -25.31 -21.12 0.00
C TYR A 661 -25.86 -22.52 -0.29
N THR A 662 -25.86 -22.95 -1.55
CA THR A 662 -26.37 -24.27 -1.93
C THR A 662 -25.23 -25.17 -2.39
N ARG A 663 -25.09 -26.32 -1.74
CA ARG A 663 -24.04 -27.32 -2.04
C ARG A 663 -24.64 -28.71 -2.17
N ASN A 664 -24.13 -29.47 -3.14
CA ASN A 664 -24.37 -30.91 -3.21
C ASN A 664 -23.50 -31.60 -2.14
N CYS A 665 -24.14 -32.06 -1.06
CA CYS A 665 -23.50 -32.76 0.05
C CYS A 665 -23.64 -34.28 -0.13
N TYR A 666 -22.64 -35.04 0.30
CA TYR A 666 -22.64 -36.50 0.23
C TYR A 666 -23.60 -37.11 1.24
N LEU A 667 -24.25 -38.20 0.83
CA LEU A 667 -25.24 -38.92 1.63
C LEU A 667 -24.71 -40.22 2.25
N ASP A 668 -23.43 -40.51 2.09
CA ASP A 668 -22.77 -41.74 2.57
C ASP A 668 -22.25 -41.65 4.01
N GLY A 669 -22.48 -40.50 4.66
CA GLY A 669 -22.11 -40.24 6.05
C GLY A 669 -20.66 -39.84 6.29
N GLY A 670 -19.86 -39.74 5.22
CA GLY A 670 -18.49 -39.23 5.29
C GLY A 670 -18.41 -37.75 5.72
N TRP A 671 -17.24 -37.33 6.20
CA TRP A 671 -16.95 -35.93 6.47
C TRP A 671 -16.57 -35.15 5.21
N GLU A 672 -17.05 -33.92 5.14
CA GLU A 672 -16.71 -32.95 4.11
C GLU A 672 -16.09 -31.70 4.72
N THR A 673 -15.25 -30.99 3.97
CA THR A 673 -14.71 -29.68 4.41
C THR A 673 -15.58 -28.53 3.93
N ILE A 674 -15.73 -27.49 4.74
CA ILE A 674 -16.57 -26.33 4.43
C ILE A 674 -16.06 -25.05 5.12
N MET A 675 -16.15 -23.91 4.43
CA MET A 675 -15.94 -22.57 4.99
C MET A 675 -16.92 -21.60 4.33
N LEU A 676 -17.62 -20.79 5.12
CA LEU A 676 -18.65 -19.86 4.63
C LEU A 676 -18.45 -18.45 5.18
N PRO A 677 -18.80 -17.40 4.40
CA PRO A 677 -18.56 -16.00 4.79
C PRO A 677 -19.59 -15.47 5.80
N PHE A 678 -20.45 -16.34 6.33
CA PHE A 678 -21.53 -15.99 7.25
C PHE A 678 -21.75 -17.10 8.28
N ALA A 679 -22.37 -16.73 9.40
CA ALA A 679 -22.84 -17.70 10.39
C ALA A 679 -24.12 -18.38 9.88
N VAL A 680 -24.05 -19.69 9.64
CA VAL A 680 -25.22 -20.50 9.25
C VAL A 680 -26.15 -20.66 10.44
N THR A 681 -27.43 -20.36 10.24
CA THR A 681 -28.50 -20.51 11.23
C THR A 681 -29.42 -21.69 10.92
N SER A 682 -29.49 -22.14 9.66
CA SER A 682 -30.25 -23.33 9.28
C SER A 682 -29.64 -24.04 8.06
N VAL A 683 -29.79 -25.36 8.03
CA VAL A 683 -29.46 -26.20 6.86
C VAL A 683 -30.73 -26.95 6.48
N THR A 684 -31.14 -26.85 5.21
CA THR A 684 -32.40 -27.43 4.74
C THR A 684 -32.26 -28.24 3.46
N ASP A 685 -33.19 -29.17 3.30
CA ASP A 685 -33.43 -29.98 2.12
C ASP A 685 -34.84 -29.68 1.63
N ASN A 686 -34.98 -28.95 0.52
CA ASN A 686 -36.27 -28.46 0.03
C ASN A 686 -37.11 -27.78 1.13
N GLY A 687 -36.46 -26.97 1.98
CA GLY A 687 -37.11 -26.24 3.09
C GLY A 687 -37.30 -27.05 4.38
N VAL A 688 -36.96 -28.34 4.40
CA VAL A 688 -37.02 -29.18 5.61
C VAL A 688 -35.68 -29.16 6.33
N ALA A 689 -35.67 -28.82 7.62
CA ALA A 689 -34.44 -28.76 8.43
C ALA A 689 -33.71 -30.11 8.48
N LYS A 690 -32.37 -30.07 8.39
CA LYS A 690 -31.50 -31.23 8.48
C LYS A 690 -30.56 -31.15 9.66
N ASN A 691 -30.40 -32.28 10.34
CA ASN A 691 -29.38 -32.44 11.36
C ASN A 691 -28.02 -32.64 10.68
N TYR A 692 -27.00 -32.09 11.29
CA TYR A 692 -25.62 -32.26 10.88
C TYR A 692 -24.73 -32.23 12.12
N VAL A 693 -23.50 -32.69 11.92
CA VAL A 693 -22.40 -32.56 12.85
C VAL A 693 -21.40 -31.58 12.26
N LEU A 694 -20.99 -30.59 13.04
CA LEU A 694 -19.99 -29.60 12.68
C LEU A 694 -18.82 -29.71 13.65
N GLU A 695 -17.59 -29.73 13.12
CA GLU A 695 -16.40 -29.73 13.94
C GLU A 695 -15.32 -28.79 13.39
N LYS A 696 -14.58 -28.18 14.31
CA LYS A 696 -13.49 -27.25 14.04
C LYS A 696 -12.15 -27.88 14.40
N CYS A 697 -11.12 -27.63 13.59
CA CYS A 697 -9.76 -28.06 13.89
C CYS A 697 -9.26 -27.41 15.19
N THR A 698 -8.88 -28.22 16.18
CA THR A 698 -8.34 -27.76 17.47
C THR A 698 -6.83 -27.88 17.55
N GLY A 699 -6.21 -28.69 16.69
CA GLY A 699 -4.77 -28.79 16.58
C GLY A 699 -4.30 -29.93 15.71
N MET A 700 -3.00 -29.91 15.42
CA MET A 700 -2.28 -31.04 14.85
C MET A 700 -1.23 -31.50 15.85
N GLU A 701 -1.39 -32.72 16.36
CA GLU A 701 -0.47 -33.28 17.35
C GLU A 701 0.83 -33.78 16.70
N LYS A 702 1.87 -34.03 17.51
CA LYS A 702 3.11 -34.68 17.05
C LYS A 702 2.79 -36.12 16.58
N GLY A 703 2.57 -36.29 15.27
CA GLY A 703 2.18 -37.55 14.63
C GLY A 703 1.52 -37.30 13.27
N ASN A 704 0.78 -38.29 12.75
CA ASN A 704 0.00 -38.19 11.51
C ASN A 704 -1.51 -37.99 11.83
N THR A 705 -1.83 -37.18 12.84
CA THR A 705 -3.20 -37.03 13.36
C THR A 705 -3.60 -35.56 13.42
N ILE A 706 -4.83 -35.27 13.00
CA ILE A 706 -5.45 -33.96 13.11
C ILE A 706 -6.69 -34.08 14.00
N THR A 707 -6.82 -33.17 14.97
CA THR A 707 -7.89 -33.21 15.97
C THR A 707 -8.96 -32.18 15.66
N PHE A 708 -10.21 -32.62 15.70
CA PHE A 708 -11.40 -31.80 15.52
C PHE A 708 -12.29 -31.88 16.75
N ALA A 709 -12.90 -30.75 17.13
CA ALA A 709 -13.85 -30.68 18.23
C ALA A 709 -15.20 -30.15 17.77
N ARG A 710 -16.26 -30.65 18.41
CA ARG A 710 -17.65 -30.34 18.09
C ARG A 710 -17.98 -28.88 18.34
N GLU A 711 -18.71 -28.30 17.39
CA GLU A 711 -19.21 -26.93 17.43
C GLU A 711 -20.73 -26.92 17.32
N THR A 712 -21.39 -26.07 18.10
CA THR A 712 -22.85 -25.90 18.07
C THR A 712 -23.28 -24.64 17.32
N THR A 713 -22.34 -23.78 16.97
CA THR A 713 -22.58 -22.50 16.30
C THR A 713 -21.55 -22.27 15.21
N TRP A 714 -21.97 -21.65 14.11
CA TRP A 714 -21.09 -21.27 13.02
C TRP A 714 -20.46 -19.91 13.28
N THR A 715 -19.16 -19.82 13.04
CA THR A 715 -18.43 -18.56 12.93
C THR A 715 -18.08 -18.32 11.47
N ALA A 716 -18.37 -17.13 10.95
CA ALA A 716 -18.01 -16.75 9.58
C ALA A 716 -16.50 -16.89 9.36
N ASN A 717 -16.10 -17.18 8.11
CA ASN A 717 -14.69 -17.27 7.70
C ASN A 717 -13.86 -18.29 8.49
N THR A 718 -14.51 -19.29 9.09
CA THR A 718 -13.85 -20.35 9.83
C THR A 718 -13.96 -21.67 9.04
N PRO A 719 -12.84 -22.37 8.79
CA PRO A 719 -12.87 -23.68 8.14
C PRO A 719 -13.32 -24.77 9.12
N TYR A 720 -14.24 -25.62 8.67
CA TYR A 720 -14.83 -26.73 9.43
C TYR A 720 -14.80 -28.03 8.63
N ILE A 721 -15.03 -29.14 9.34
CA ILE A 721 -15.56 -30.37 8.76
C ILE A 721 -17.04 -30.53 9.14
N ILE A 722 -17.83 -31.08 8.23
CA ILE A 722 -19.27 -31.33 8.40
C ILE A 722 -19.63 -32.75 7.97
N SER A 723 -20.53 -33.40 8.70
CA SER A 723 -21.14 -34.68 8.32
C SER A 723 -22.64 -34.63 8.57
N PHE A 724 -23.42 -35.30 7.72
CA PHE A 724 -24.87 -35.44 7.89
C PHE A 724 -25.28 -36.71 8.66
N GLY A 725 -24.32 -37.41 9.26
CA GLY A 725 -24.58 -38.58 10.11
C GLY A 725 -24.67 -39.89 9.33
N GLU A 726 -25.62 -40.77 9.67
CA GLU A 726 -25.76 -42.08 9.04
C GLU A 726 -25.96 -41.98 7.51
N ALA A 727 -25.38 -42.94 6.78
CA ALA A 727 -25.55 -43.03 5.34
C ALA A 727 -27.03 -43.16 4.98
N THR A 728 -27.57 -42.14 4.30
CA THR A 728 -28.94 -42.11 3.79
C THR A 728 -29.02 -42.40 2.29
N GLY A 729 -27.86 -42.50 1.62
CA GLY A 729 -27.71 -42.82 0.20
C GLY A 729 -26.53 -43.77 -0.06
N ALA A 730 -26.33 -44.13 -1.32
CA ALA A 730 -25.20 -44.95 -1.75
C ALA A 730 -23.87 -44.16 -1.68
N ALA A 731 -22.74 -44.87 -1.65
CA ALA A 731 -21.41 -44.26 -1.68
C ALA A 731 -21.27 -43.32 -2.89
N GLY A 732 -20.86 -42.08 -2.65
CA GLY A 732 -20.73 -41.05 -3.70
C GLY A 732 -22.05 -40.42 -4.17
N GLU A 733 -23.20 -40.80 -3.61
CA GLU A 733 -24.47 -40.12 -3.87
C GLU A 733 -24.49 -38.76 -3.18
N THR A 734 -24.89 -37.71 -3.91
CA THR A 734 -24.96 -36.34 -3.40
C THR A 734 -26.35 -35.74 -3.55
N LYS A 735 -26.72 -34.82 -2.66
CA LYS A 735 -27.97 -34.05 -2.74
C LYS A 735 -27.75 -32.58 -2.40
N PRO A 736 -28.45 -31.63 -3.06
CA PRO A 736 -28.33 -30.22 -2.71
C PRO A 736 -28.94 -29.93 -1.34
N TYR A 737 -28.16 -29.31 -0.47
CA TYR A 737 -28.60 -28.69 0.77
C TYR A 737 -28.36 -27.20 0.74
N VAL A 738 -29.29 -26.45 1.34
CA VAL A 738 -29.25 -24.99 1.43
C VAL A 738 -28.84 -24.60 2.85
N PHE A 739 -27.70 -23.94 2.96
CA PHE A 739 -27.19 -23.32 4.17
C PHE A 739 -27.68 -21.87 4.18
N SER A 740 -28.40 -21.45 5.21
CA SER A 740 -28.99 -20.12 5.30
C SER A 740 -28.55 -19.39 6.56
N GLY A 741 -28.49 -18.07 6.47
CA GLY A 741 -28.16 -17.16 7.57
C GLY A 741 -28.62 -15.74 7.30
N SER A 742 -28.21 -14.82 8.17
CA SER A 742 -28.47 -13.38 8.05
C SER A 742 -27.44 -12.62 8.90
N GLY A 743 -27.31 -11.32 8.69
CA GLY A 743 -26.47 -10.43 9.51
C GLY A 743 -25.21 -9.95 8.81
N ALA A 744 -24.20 -9.61 9.61
CA ALA A 744 -22.99 -8.96 9.12
C ALA A 744 -22.07 -9.91 8.33
N ILE A 745 -21.64 -9.44 7.17
CA ILE A 745 -20.56 -10.01 6.36
C ILE A 745 -19.39 -9.03 6.42
N GLY A 746 -18.26 -9.50 6.93
CA GLY A 746 -17.03 -8.70 6.98
C GLY A 746 -16.34 -8.60 5.61
N VAL A 747 -15.27 -7.79 5.56
CA VAL A 747 -14.32 -7.87 4.44
C VAL A 747 -13.72 -9.26 4.40
N THR A 748 -13.75 -9.91 3.24
CA THR A 748 -13.24 -11.28 3.10
C THR A 748 -11.85 -11.30 2.48
N GLU A 749 -10.96 -12.05 3.09
CA GLU A 749 -9.67 -12.43 2.52
C GLU A 749 -9.83 -13.65 1.60
N PRO A 750 -8.90 -13.88 0.65
CA PRO A 750 -8.96 -15.04 -0.25
C PRO A 750 -8.97 -16.38 0.50
N SER A 751 -8.32 -16.45 1.66
CA SER A 751 -8.21 -17.67 2.46
C SER A 751 -8.03 -17.39 3.95
N TYR A 752 -8.35 -18.39 4.78
CA TYR A 752 -8.26 -18.32 6.24
C TYR A 752 -7.63 -19.61 6.78
N VAL A 753 -6.72 -19.49 7.76
CA VAL A 753 -5.99 -20.62 8.32
C VAL A 753 -6.26 -20.76 9.82
N VAL A 754 -6.59 -21.97 10.26
CA VAL A 754 -6.72 -22.34 11.68
C VAL A 754 -5.95 -23.64 11.90
N ASN A 755 -4.84 -23.59 12.66
CA ASN A 755 -3.99 -24.77 12.93
C ASN A 755 -3.63 -25.51 11.62
N GLU A 756 -3.10 -24.78 10.64
CA GLU A 756 -2.73 -25.26 9.29
C GLU A 756 -3.89 -25.82 8.44
N PHE A 757 -5.11 -25.87 8.98
CA PHE A 757 -6.32 -26.14 8.23
C PHE A 757 -6.78 -24.85 7.56
N LYS A 758 -6.55 -24.77 6.24
CA LYS A 758 -6.78 -23.61 5.40
C LYS A 758 -8.08 -23.76 4.63
N GLY A 759 -9.01 -22.82 4.80
CA GLY A 759 -10.17 -22.64 3.92
C GLY A 759 -9.93 -21.58 2.85
N SER A 760 -10.56 -21.70 1.69
CA SER A 760 -10.42 -20.73 0.60
C SER A 760 -11.75 -20.30 -0.02
N TYR A 761 -11.81 -19.06 -0.50
CA TYR A 761 -12.91 -18.51 -1.30
C TYR A 761 -12.54 -18.32 -2.78
N ILE A 762 -11.32 -18.70 -3.16
CA ILE A 762 -10.85 -18.72 -4.55
C ILE A 762 -10.49 -20.15 -4.95
N ASP A 763 -10.29 -20.38 -6.25
CA ASP A 763 -9.64 -21.61 -6.69
C ASP A 763 -8.16 -21.57 -6.26
N GLU A 764 -7.74 -22.58 -5.52
CA GLU A 764 -6.34 -22.74 -5.10
C GLU A 764 -5.71 -23.82 -5.98
N ASP A 765 -4.79 -23.42 -6.85
CA ASP A 765 -4.00 -24.35 -7.66
C ASP A 765 -2.92 -25.00 -6.77
N ILE A 766 -3.06 -26.30 -6.56
CA ILE A 766 -2.11 -27.13 -5.82
C ILE A 766 -1.36 -28.01 -6.83
N ALA A 767 -0.69 -27.33 -7.77
CA ALA A 767 0.05 -27.93 -8.90
C ALA A 767 1.05 -29.01 -8.45
N THR A 768 1.72 -28.79 -7.31
CA THR A 768 2.72 -29.72 -6.79
C THR A 768 2.07 -30.85 -5.99
N ALA A 769 2.34 -32.10 -6.36
CA ALA A 769 1.90 -33.26 -5.60
C ALA A 769 2.42 -33.19 -4.16
N LYS A 770 1.55 -33.49 -3.19
CA LYS A 770 1.79 -33.40 -1.73
C LYS A 770 2.03 -31.99 -1.18
N ALA A 771 1.75 -30.91 -1.92
CA ALA A 771 1.75 -29.55 -1.37
C ALA A 771 0.54 -29.26 -0.45
N ALA A 772 -0.46 -30.14 -0.43
CA ALA A 772 -1.56 -30.12 0.52
C ALA A 772 -2.04 -31.54 0.85
N TYR A 773 -2.85 -31.66 1.91
CA TYR A 773 -3.64 -32.87 2.16
C TYR A 773 -5.13 -32.53 2.04
N MET A 774 -5.83 -33.25 1.17
CA MET A 774 -7.26 -33.09 0.88
C MET A 774 -8.05 -34.23 1.51
N MET A 775 -9.29 -33.95 1.93
CA MET A 775 -10.18 -34.99 2.42
C MET A 775 -10.42 -36.03 1.32
N ASN A 776 -10.26 -37.31 1.65
CA ASN A 776 -10.56 -38.39 0.71
C ASN A 776 -12.08 -38.49 0.44
N ALA A 777 -12.47 -39.16 -0.65
CA ALA A 777 -13.87 -39.28 -1.04
C ALA A 777 -14.76 -39.95 0.04
N ALA A 778 -14.19 -40.83 0.86
CA ALA A 778 -14.91 -41.48 1.96
C ALA A 778 -15.09 -40.58 3.19
N GLY A 779 -14.48 -39.38 3.21
CA GLY A 779 -14.55 -38.45 4.33
C GLY A 779 -13.98 -39.00 5.64
N THR A 780 -12.91 -39.79 5.58
CA THR A 780 -12.31 -40.47 6.74
C THR A 780 -10.88 -40.04 7.04
N ASN A 781 -10.16 -39.55 6.03
CA ASN A 781 -8.74 -39.19 6.14
C ASN A 781 -8.42 -38.03 5.21
N PHE A 782 -7.44 -37.21 5.58
CA PHE A 782 -6.78 -36.30 4.66
C PHE A 782 -5.60 -37.00 3.99
N VAL A 783 -5.63 -37.06 2.66
CA VAL A 783 -4.59 -37.70 1.84
C VAL A 783 -3.82 -36.65 1.06
N PRO A 784 -2.53 -36.86 0.78
CA PRO A 784 -1.76 -35.93 -0.04
C PRO A 784 -2.44 -35.68 -1.39
N ASN A 785 -2.45 -34.43 -1.83
CA ASN A 785 -3.01 -34.09 -3.14
C ASN A 785 -2.21 -34.74 -4.28
N GLU A 786 -2.92 -35.05 -5.37
CA GLU A 786 -2.31 -35.42 -6.64
C GLU A 786 -1.78 -34.15 -7.35
N ALA A 787 -0.83 -34.31 -8.27
CA ALA A 787 -0.33 -33.19 -9.07
C ALA A 787 -1.48 -32.53 -9.84
N ASN A 788 -1.46 -31.20 -9.93
CA ASN A 788 -2.50 -30.39 -10.59
C ASN A 788 -3.90 -30.53 -9.98
N SER A 789 -3.99 -30.84 -8.68
CA SER A 789 -5.26 -30.77 -7.96
C SER A 789 -5.65 -29.32 -7.69
N VAL A 790 -6.95 -29.02 -7.77
CA VAL A 790 -7.50 -27.71 -7.41
C VAL A 790 -8.37 -27.85 -6.17
N VAL A 791 -8.18 -26.99 -5.19
CA VAL A 791 -9.16 -26.82 -4.11
C VAL A 791 -10.13 -25.71 -4.52
N TYR A 792 -11.38 -26.10 -4.74
CA TYR A 792 -12.44 -25.18 -5.11
C TYR A 792 -12.86 -24.26 -3.94
N PRO A 793 -13.46 -23.09 -4.23
CA PRO A 793 -14.05 -22.19 -3.25
C PRO A 793 -14.96 -22.91 -2.23
N PHE A 794 -14.98 -22.36 -1.01
CA PHE A 794 -15.75 -22.85 0.14
C PHE A 794 -15.30 -24.22 0.66
N ARG A 795 -14.13 -24.71 0.25
CA ARG A 795 -13.48 -25.92 0.78
C ARG A 795 -12.33 -25.56 1.70
N ALA A 796 -11.95 -26.52 2.54
CA ALA A 796 -10.75 -26.45 3.34
C ALA A 796 -9.86 -27.69 3.16
N TYR A 797 -8.57 -27.52 3.43
CA TYR A 797 -7.50 -28.50 3.27
C TYR A 797 -6.38 -28.26 4.29
N ILE A 798 -5.47 -29.21 4.45
CA ILE A 798 -4.27 -29.01 5.27
C ILE A 798 -3.16 -28.46 4.37
N ASP A 799 -2.69 -27.26 4.66
CA ASP A 799 -1.60 -26.63 3.93
C ASP A 799 -0.26 -27.31 4.25
N ASN A 800 0.37 -27.89 3.24
CA ASN A 800 1.70 -28.50 3.32
C ASN A 800 2.75 -27.75 2.50
N SER A 801 2.53 -26.46 2.26
CA SER A 801 3.53 -25.58 1.65
C SER A 801 4.88 -25.70 2.38
N GLY A 802 5.97 -25.86 1.62
CA GLY A 802 7.31 -26.04 2.18
C GLY A 802 7.60 -27.45 2.74
N ASN A 803 6.76 -28.45 2.45
CA ASN A 803 6.91 -29.84 2.93
C ASN A 803 6.99 -29.93 4.46
N LYS A 804 6.12 -29.17 5.16
CA LYS A 804 6.00 -29.15 6.63
C LYS A 804 5.76 -30.55 7.21
N PHE A 805 5.08 -31.40 6.44
CA PHE A 805 4.65 -32.74 6.83
C PHE A 805 5.04 -33.78 5.78
N ASN A 806 5.38 -34.98 6.25
CA ASN A 806 5.73 -36.15 5.43
C ASN A 806 4.82 -37.37 5.70
N ALA A 807 3.62 -37.14 6.22
CA ALA A 807 2.67 -38.19 6.54
C ALA A 807 2.12 -38.87 5.26
N PRO A 808 1.84 -40.19 5.25
CA PRO A 808 1.14 -40.82 4.14
C PRO A 808 -0.35 -40.45 4.09
N ASN A 809 -0.95 -40.12 5.23
CA ASN A 809 -2.28 -39.55 5.41
C ASN A 809 -2.36 -38.94 6.82
N PHE A 810 -3.33 -38.06 7.05
CA PHE A 810 -3.75 -37.65 8.38
C PHE A 810 -5.10 -38.27 8.70
N SER A 811 -5.15 -39.04 9.79
CA SER A 811 -6.43 -39.56 10.32
C SER A 811 -7.20 -38.44 11.00
N VAL A 812 -8.52 -38.40 10.79
CA VAL A 812 -9.43 -37.48 11.49
C VAL A 812 -9.73 -38.05 12.87
N GLU A 813 -9.30 -37.36 13.94
CA GLU A 813 -9.64 -37.70 15.33
C GLU A 813 -10.66 -36.69 15.87
N HIS A 814 -11.74 -37.21 16.46
CA HIS A 814 -12.81 -36.41 17.05
C HIS A 814 -12.64 -36.38 18.57
N ASP A 815 -12.41 -35.19 19.13
CA ASP A 815 -12.36 -34.94 20.57
C ASP A 815 -13.76 -35.18 21.16
N GLY A 816 -13.99 -36.39 21.65
CA GLY A 816 -15.33 -36.88 22.04
C GLY A 816 -15.56 -38.37 21.82
N GLY A 817 -14.63 -39.08 21.17
CA GLY A 817 -14.50 -40.54 21.30
C GLY A 817 -15.58 -41.38 20.61
N ALA A 818 -15.76 -41.21 19.29
CA ALA A 818 -16.22 -42.31 18.45
C ALA A 818 -15.89 -42.07 16.97
N THR A 819 -15.11 -42.97 16.36
CA THR A 819 -15.05 -43.15 14.90
C THR A 819 -15.48 -44.59 14.54
N GLY A 820 -16.74 -44.73 14.11
CA GLY A 820 -17.22 -45.75 13.16
C GLY A 820 -17.59 -47.17 13.66
N MET A 821 -18.89 -47.48 13.70
CA MET A 821 -19.61 -48.40 12.77
C MET A 821 -21.09 -48.54 13.19
N ASN A 822 -22.00 -48.46 12.20
CA ASN A 822 -23.45 -48.56 12.34
C ASN A 822 -23.95 -49.75 13.17
N ALA A 823 -24.89 -49.48 14.09
CA ALA A 823 -25.97 -50.39 14.43
C ALA A 823 -27.19 -49.59 14.91
N ALA A 824 -28.12 -49.40 13.96
CA ALA A 824 -29.56 -49.17 14.09
C ALA A 824 -30.07 -48.32 15.27
N ASP A 825 -30.76 -47.23 14.92
CA ASP A 825 -31.84 -46.60 15.69
C ASP A 825 -32.61 -47.61 16.56
N VAL A 826 -32.35 -47.66 17.88
CA VAL A 826 -33.38 -47.65 18.95
C VAL A 826 -32.73 -47.35 20.32
N THR A 827 -32.64 -46.10 20.79
CA THR A 827 -32.51 -45.78 22.24
C THR A 827 -31.41 -46.52 23.05
N SER A 828 -30.35 -47.02 22.43
CA SER A 828 -29.57 -48.16 22.95
C SER A 828 -28.13 -47.82 23.30
N GLU A 829 -27.76 -48.14 24.55
CA GLU A 829 -26.42 -48.43 25.06
C GLU A 829 -25.21 -47.59 24.59
N ARG A 830 -24.60 -46.82 25.51
CA ARG A 830 -23.36 -46.06 25.26
C ARG A 830 -22.20 -46.63 26.08
N VAL A 831 -21.03 -46.81 25.47
CA VAL A 831 -19.82 -47.29 26.15
C VAL A 831 -18.64 -46.36 25.84
N TYR A 832 -18.03 -45.76 26.86
CA TYR A 832 -16.88 -44.87 26.70
C TYR A 832 -15.93 -44.93 27.92
N ALA A 833 -14.72 -44.38 27.79
CA ALA A 833 -13.78 -44.28 28.90
C ALA A 833 -13.71 -42.85 29.44
N GLN A 834 -13.77 -42.69 30.76
CA GLN A 834 -13.65 -41.41 31.45
C GLN A 834 -12.90 -41.61 32.78
N ASP A 835 -11.94 -40.73 33.07
CA ASP A 835 -11.17 -40.71 34.33
C ASP A 835 -10.55 -42.06 34.75
N GLY A 836 -10.09 -42.86 33.78
CA GLY A 836 -9.49 -44.17 34.02
C GLY A 836 -10.49 -45.32 34.23
N ASN A 837 -11.79 -45.05 34.06
CA ASN A 837 -12.88 -46.02 34.18
C ASN A 837 -13.62 -46.18 32.85
N ILE A 838 -14.37 -47.28 32.71
CA ILE A 838 -15.31 -47.46 31.59
C ILE A 838 -16.72 -47.11 32.09
N ILE A 839 -17.41 -46.23 31.38
CA ILE A 839 -18.81 -45.88 31.64
C ILE A 839 -19.68 -46.57 30.59
N VAL A 840 -20.73 -47.25 31.06
CA VAL A 840 -21.73 -47.93 30.23
C VAL A 840 -23.12 -47.44 30.60
N GLU A 841 -23.77 -46.71 29.70
CA GLU A 841 -25.12 -46.19 29.91
C GLU A 841 -26.15 -47.09 29.23
N SER A 842 -27.32 -47.25 29.84
CA SER A 842 -28.49 -47.94 29.26
C SER A 842 -28.26 -49.40 28.85
N ALA A 843 -27.41 -50.13 29.59
CA ALA A 843 -27.22 -51.58 29.46
C ALA A 843 -27.89 -52.32 30.63
N THR A 844 -28.54 -53.46 30.38
CA THR A 844 -29.01 -54.35 31.46
C THR A 844 -27.95 -55.36 31.90
N LYS A 845 -26.92 -55.54 31.08
CA LYS A 845 -25.80 -56.45 31.31
C LYS A 845 -24.57 -55.95 30.57
N VAL A 846 -23.44 -55.93 31.27
CA VAL A 846 -22.15 -55.48 30.73
C VAL A 846 -21.15 -56.63 30.74
N VAL A 847 -20.57 -56.93 29.59
CA VAL A 847 -19.52 -57.94 29.39
C VAL A 847 -18.27 -57.23 28.91
N VAL A 848 -17.19 -57.33 29.69
CA VAL A 848 -15.86 -56.80 29.36
C VAL A 848 -14.97 -57.98 28.98
N ALA A 849 -14.37 -57.93 27.80
CA ALA A 849 -13.37 -58.88 27.31
C ALA A 849 -12.05 -58.16 26.98
N ASP A 850 -10.94 -58.86 27.08
CA ASP A 850 -9.67 -58.39 26.53
C ASP A 850 -9.62 -58.57 24.99
N LEU A 851 -8.57 -58.07 24.35
CA LEU A 851 -8.39 -58.16 22.90
C LEU A 851 -8.24 -59.60 22.36
N SER A 852 -8.01 -60.59 23.23
CA SER A 852 -8.00 -62.01 22.84
C SER A 852 -9.39 -62.65 22.85
N GLY A 853 -10.42 -61.88 23.23
CA GLY A 853 -11.79 -62.36 23.38
C GLY A 853 -12.06 -63.04 24.73
N ARG A 854 -11.09 -63.03 25.66
CA ARG A 854 -11.28 -63.59 26.99
C ARG A 854 -12.09 -62.61 27.84
N ILE A 855 -13.24 -63.05 28.34
CA ILE A 855 -14.08 -62.27 29.25
C ILE A 855 -13.30 -62.02 30.55
N VAL A 856 -13.01 -60.74 30.82
CA VAL A 856 -12.33 -60.27 32.03
C VAL A 856 -13.30 -59.84 33.11
N ARG A 857 -14.54 -59.44 32.77
CA ARG A 857 -15.58 -59.09 33.74
C ARG A 857 -16.99 -59.24 33.15
N THR A 858 -17.96 -59.59 33.97
CA THR A 858 -19.39 -59.51 33.63
C THR A 858 -20.13 -58.87 34.79
N ILE A 859 -20.98 -57.89 34.49
CA ILE A 859 -21.69 -57.07 35.46
C ILE A 859 -23.16 -57.08 35.06
N ASN A 860 -24.05 -57.36 36.02
CA ASN A 860 -25.48 -57.09 35.83
C ASN A 860 -25.67 -55.61 36.14
N ALA A 861 -26.24 -54.85 35.19
CA ALA A 861 -26.35 -53.40 35.25
C ALA A 861 -27.82 -53.00 35.45
N PRO A 862 -28.30 -52.90 36.71
CA PRO A 862 -29.67 -52.49 36.99
C PRO A 862 -29.88 -50.97 36.92
N GLU A 863 -28.81 -50.18 36.72
CA GLU A 863 -28.81 -48.72 36.72
C GLU A 863 -28.70 -48.15 35.29
N GLU A 864 -29.23 -46.95 35.06
CA GLU A 864 -29.13 -46.24 33.78
C GLU A 864 -27.67 -45.94 33.38
N VAL A 865 -26.74 -45.90 34.35
CA VAL A 865 -25.29 -45.71 34.14
C VAL A 865 -24.52 -46.69 35.01
N THR A 866 -23.63 -47.48 34.42
CA THR A 866 -22.74 -48.42 35.10
C THR A 866 -21.29 -47.99 34.94
N VAL A 867 -20.57 -47.82 36.04
CA VAL A 867 -19.15 -47.47 36.05
C VAL A 867 -18.30 -48.71 36.35
N ILE A 868 -17.30 -48.98 35.51
CA ILE A 868 -16.38 -50.11 35.64
C ILE A 868 -15.01 -49.58 36.06
N GLU A 869 -14.65 -49.86 37.31
CA GLU A 869 -13.39 -49.43 37.90
C GLU A 869 -12.36 -50.57 38.02
N GLY A 870 -11.09 -50.18 38.14
CA GLY A 870 -9.99 -51.09 38.47
C GLY A 870 -9.55 -52.01 37.34
N LEU A 871 -9.78 -51.62 36.08
CA LEU A 871 -9.16 -52.26 34.93
C LEU A 871 -7.73 -51.73 34.73
N SER A 872 -6.80 -52.63 34.41
CA SER A 872 -5.44 -52.20 34.02
C SER A 872 -5.48 -51.40 32.71
N LYS A 873 -4.57 -50.44 32.55
CA LYS A 873 -4.40 -49.69 31.30
C LYS A 873 -4.32 -50.62 30.09
N GLY A 874 -5.14 -50.37 29.07
CA GLY A 874 -5.22 -51.24 27.90
C GLY A 874 -6.55 -51.16 27.14
N PHE A 875 -6.63 -51.90 26.04
CA PHE A 875 -7.85 -51.99 25.24
C PHE A 875 -8.75 -53.14 25.71
N TYR A 876 -10.04 -52.88 25.74
CA TYR A 876 -11.09 -53.84 26.09
C TYR A 876 -12.19 -53.81 25.04
N ILE A 877 -12.92 -54.92 24.92
CA ILE A 877 -14.18 -55.02 24.21
C ILE A 877 -15.29 -55.07 25.26
N VAL A 878 -16.15 -54.06 25.30
CA VAL A 878 -17.25 -53.95 26.25
C VAL A 878 -18.55 -53.93 25.48
N ASN A 879 -19.36 -54.98 25.63
CA ASN A 879 -20.62 -55.17 24.90
C ASN A 879 -20.50 -54.95 23.38
N GLY A 880 -19.35 -55.32 22.80
CA GLY A 880 -19.05 -55.15 21.37
C GLY A 880 -18.34 -53.83 21.03
N HIS A 881 -18.21 -52.89 21.98
CA HIS A 881 -17.50 -51.64 21.79
C HIS A 881 -16.03 -51.77 22.19
N LYS A 882 -15.11 -51.36 21.31
CA LYS A 882 -13.69 -51.27 21.66
C LYS A 882 -13.44 -49.97 22.43
N VAL A 883 -12.93 -50.09 23.66
CA VAL A 883 -12.67 -48.95 24.55
C VAL A 883 -11.24 -49.04 25.09
N PHE A 884 -10.56 -47.90 25.22
CA PHE A 884 -9.22 -47.81 25.79
C PHE A 884 -9.25 -47.18 27.19
N VAL A 885 -8.76 -47.92 28.19
CA VAL A 885 -8.57 -47.40 29.55
C VAL A 885 -7.17 -46.78 29.62
N LYS A 886 -7.11 -45.46 29.87
CA LYS A 886 -5.88 -44.63 29.88
C LYS A 886 -4.93 -44.95 31.03
#